data_AF-A0A3C0KR94-F1
#
_entry.id   AF-A0A3C0KR94-F1
#
_cell.length_a   1.000
_cell.length_b   1.000
_cell.length_c   1.000
_cell.angle_alpha   90.00
_cell.angle_beta   90.00
_cell.angle_gamma   90.00
#
_symmetry.space_group_name_H-M   'P 1'
#
loop_
_entity.id
_entity.type
_entity.pdbx_description
1 polymer ?
#
loop_
_entity_poly.entity_id
_entity_poly.type
_entity_poly.pdbx_seq_one_letter_code
_entity_poly.pdbx_strand_id
1 'polypeptide(L)'
;VNNVGLVEVPMGTTLGTIVYDIGGGIPNGKKFKAAQLGGPSGGCIPIQDLNASVDYEKVAELGAIMGSGGLIFMNEDNCAVDMARFFMDFCQDESCGKCTPCREGTKRMLQILTSITQGKGKEGDIELLEEMAAIIKDASLCGLGQTAPNPILSTIRYFRKEYEDHIRNHRCDAAVCTALFKSPCQHTCPIEMDIPAYITLIRLNRLEDAYKVLLRTNPFPSVCGRVCDHKCQTKCRRGKMDEPIAIKFLKRFITDNAPRPKTEPVPVTRKEKIAVVGAGPAGLTAARDLALRGYKVTVFEELSEPGGMLRWAIPAYRLPRNTLAKEIAAVTALGVEIKCNIRVGRELSFDKLKKKFDYVYMAPGAHKSQKMGAEGEDIPGVHGGVEFLRDFNAHEEAWVKGEKTLGSKVAVIGGGNSAIDAARVALRLGADVTILYRRERKDMPAASEEIIAAEDEGIKFEYLVAPLKIEAKDGKVSGITCERMKLGEFDRSGRKKPVAIPGSAFTLAVDAIVAAVGQVPDLTFVPKDSGVSVNKWDCFDLAKDSKSQTTDARFYAGGDAVTGPDTVIAAIAAGHQAARDMDAAIRLAGGEAAYEEPAEDKIDIPLIIDEEGEEAPQGKMRELHGPERKTSFVEVELGFSMEEAVKEAARCLRCDAEI
;
A
#
# COMPACT_ATOMS: atom_id res chain seq x y z
N VAL A 1 10.55 -18.09 -10.88
CA VAL A 1 9.53 -18.21 -11.97
C VAL A 1 8.81 -19.54 -11.83
N ASN A 2 7.67 -19.74 -12.49
CA ASN A 2 6.90 -20.99 -12.39
C ASN A 2 7.60 -22.17 -13.08
N ASN A 3 8.26 -21.92 -14.20
CA ASN A 3 8.99 -22.92 -14.96
C ASN A 3 10.50 -22.69 -14.76
N VAL A 4 11.14 -23.55 -13.96
CA VAL A 4 12.59 -23.51 -13.73
C VAL A 4 13.25 -24.62 -14.54
N GLY A 5 14.36 -24.32 -15.21
CA GLY A 5 15.11 -25.30 -15.99
C GLY A 5 16.16 -24.67 -16.90
N LEU A 6 16.70 -25.49 -17.79
CA LEU A 6 17.57 -25.04 -18.88
C LEU A 6 16.70 -24.77 -20.11
N VAL A 7 16.86 -23.59 -20.70
CA VAL A 7 16.14 -23.16 -21.90
C VAL A 7 17.11 -22.54 -22.89
N GLU A 8 16.90 -22.83 -24.16
CA GLU A 8 17.64 -22.19 -25.26
C GLU A 8 16.75 -21.13 -25.89
N VAL A 9 17.25 -19.90 -25.97
CA VAL A 9 16.55 -18.77 -26.58
C VAL A 9 17.46 -18.08 -27.58
N PRO A 10 16.91 -17.54 -28.68
CA PRO A 10 17.69 -16.70 -29.59
C PRO A 10 18.35 -15.54 -28.84
N MET A 11 19.60 -15.25 -29.16
CA MET A 11 20.30 -14.08 -28.63
C MET A 11 19.50 -12.80 -28.94
N GLY A 12 19.37 -11.91 -27.95
CA GLY A 12 18.56 -10.69 -28.07
C GLY A 12 17.09 -10.87 -27.68
N THR A 13 16.64 -12.08 -27.32
CA THR A 13 15.32 -12.28 -26.69
C THR A 13 15.19 -11.37 -25.47
N THR A 14 14.05 -10.69 -25.31
CA THR A 14 13.87 -9.75 -24.20
C THR A 14 13.75 -10.47 -22.86
N LEU A 15 14.26 -9.85 -21.80
CA LEU A 15 14.19 -10.42 -20.45
C LEU A 15 12.74 -10.75 -20.03
N GLY A 16 11.79 -9.88 -20.39
CA GLY A 16 10.36 -10.06 -20.09
C GLY A 16 9.76 -11.28 -20.77
N THR A 17 10.17 -11.58 -22.01
CA THR A 17 9.77 -12.82 -22.70
C THR A 17 10.29 -14.04 -21.95
N ILE A 18 11.55 -14.00 -21.52
CA ILE A 18 12.16 -15.10 -20.74
C ILE A 18 11.43 -15.29 -19.41
N VAL A 19 11.12 -14.20 -18.69
CA VAL A 19 10.45 -14.26 -17.38
C VAL A 19 9.01 -14.75 -17.48
N TYR A 20 8.21 -14.14 -18.36
CA TYR A 20 6.75 -14.31 -18.35
C TYR A 20 6.26 -15.31 -19.38
N ASP A 21 6.82 -15.33 -20.58
CA ASP A 21 6.31 -16.16 -21.66
C ASP A 21 6.95 -17.57 -21.61
N ILE A 22 8.25 -17.66 -21.27
CA ILE A 22 8.97 -18.95 -21.12
C ILE A 22 8.92 -19.44 -19.66
N GLY A 23 9.34 -18.59 -18.72
CA GLY A 23 9.36 -18.89 -17.28
C GLY A 23 7.98 -19.00 -16.64
N GLY A 24 6.91 -18.64 -17.36
CA GLY A 24 5.54 -18.69 -16.86
C GLY A 24 5.23 -17.63 -15.79
N GLY A 25 6.09 -16.61 -15.63
CA GLY A 25 5.92 -15.52 -14.68
C GLY A 25 6.39 -15.84 -13.26
N ILE A 26 6.12 -14.92 -12.34
CA ILE A 26 6.53 -15.03 -10.93
C ILE A 26 5.46 -15.82 -10.15
N PRO A 27 5.87 -16.81 -9.33
CA PRO A 27 4.94 -17.62 -8.55
C PRO A 27 4.03 -16.79 -7.65
N ASN A 28 2.80 -17.28 -7.45
CA ASN A 28 1.78 -16.68 -6.59
C ASN A 28 1.44 -15.22 -6.94
N GLY A 29 1.65 -14.80 -8.19
CA GLY A 29 1.32 -13.45 -8.65
C GLY A 29 2.18 -12.34 -8.05
N LYS A 30 3.32 -12.68 -7.42
CA LYS A 30 4.21 -11.69 -6.80
C LYS A 30 4.88 -10.80 -7.83
N LYS A 31 5.28 -9.60 -7.42
CA LYS A 31 5.93 -8.64 -8.32
C LYS A 31 7.37 -9.04 -8.61
N PHE A 32 7.74 -9.05 -9.88
CA PHE A 32 9.15 -9.14 -10.32
C PHE A 32 9.94 -7.94 -9.78
N LYS A 33 11.14 -8.20 -9.23
CA LYS A 33 12.04 -7.15 -8.73
C LYS A 33 13.22 -6.95 -9.67
N ALA A 34 13.97 -8.04 -9.92
CA ALA A 34 15.16 -8.04 -10.75
C ALA A 34 15.48 -9.45 -11.25
N ALA A 35 16.34 -9.55 -12.25
CA ALA A 35 17.02 -10.78 -12.63
C ALA A 35 18.53 -10.61 -12.48
N GLN A 36 19.16 -11.46 -11.69
CA GLN A 36 20.61 -11.57 -11.58
C GLN A 36 21.11 -12.42 -12.75
N LEU A 37 21.97 -11.84 -13.60
CA LEU A 37 22.49 -12.47 -14.81
C LEU A 37 24.02 -12.49 -14.77
N GLY A 38 24.59 -13.67 -15.07
CA GLY A 38 26.05 -13.86 -15.12
C GLY A 38 26.64 -14.69 -13.98
N GLY A 39 25.80 -15.39 -13.23
CA GLY A 39 26.20 -16.15 -12.04
C GLY A 39 26.46 -15.27 -10.81
N PRO A 40 27.19 -15.80 -9.81
CA PRO A 40 27.42 -15.11 -8.54
C PRO A 40 28.15 -13.76 -8.65
N SER A 41 29.05 -13.59 -9.63
CA SER A 41 29.74 -12.31 -9.91
C SER A 41 29.03 -11.46 -10.96
N GLY A 42 27.80 -11.81 -11.32
CA GLY A 42 26.96 -11.06 -12.25
C GLY A 42 26.34 -9.80 -11.64
N GLY A 43 25.46 -9.15 -12.39
CA GLY A 43 24.69 -8.00 -11.90
C GLY A 43 23.19 -8.18 -12.06
N CYS A 44 22.43 -7.28 -11.43
CA CYS A 44 20.97 -7.26 -11.50
C CYS A 44 20.46 -6.41 -12.66
N ILE A 45 19.49 -6.96 -13.41
CA ILE A 45 18.65 -6.23 -14.36
C ILE A 45 17.28 -5.99 -13.70
N PRO A 46 16.89 -4.74 -13.42
CA PRO A 46 15.70 -4.41 -12.65
C PRO A 46 14.41 -4.44 -13.48
N ILE A 47 13.25 -4.35 -12.80
CA ILE A 47 11.91 -4.37 -13.40
C ILE A 47 11.70 -3.36 -14.54
N GLN A 48 12.29 -2.17 -14.47
CA GLN A 48 12.14 -1.16 -15.53
C GLN A 48 12.77 -1.56 -16.87
N ASP A 49 13.67 -2.55 -16.86
CA ASP A 49 14.44 -3.01 -18.01
C ASP A 49 13.97 -4.39 -18.52
N LEU A 50 12.73 -4.78 -18.24
CA LEU A 50 12.15 -6.03 -18.77
C LEU A 50 12.14 -6.12 -20.30
N ASN A 51 12.10 -4.99 -21.01
CA ASN A 51 12.17 -4.99 -22.47
C ASN A 51 13.61 -5.02 -23.00
N ALA A 52 14.63 -5.05 -22.13
CA ALA A 52 16.02 -5.11 -22.57
C ALA A 52 16.28 -6.44 -23.30
N SER A 53 16.97 -6.35 -24.44
CA SER A 53 17.48 -7.51 -25.16
C SER A 53 18.56 -8.19 -24.32
N VAL A 54 18.48 -9.53 -24.22
CA VAL A 54 19.52 -10.31 -23.55
C VAL A 54 20.61 -10.63 -24.58
N ASP A 55 21.54 -9.68 -24.74
CA ASP A 55 22.75 -9.76 -25.56
C ASP A 55 23.96 -9.19 -24.81
N TYR A 56 25.17 -9.37 -25.34
CA TYR A 56 26.40 -8.98 -24.65
C TYR A 56 26.48 -7.48 -24.35
N GLU A 57 26.07 -6.64 -25.28
CA GLU A 57 26.22 -5.19 -25.21
C GLU A 57 25.22 -4.61 -24.20
N LYS A 58 23.93 -4.95 -24.38
CA LYS A 58 22.84 -4.43 -23.54
C LYS A 58 22.95 -4.88 -22.10
N VAL A 59 23.32 -6.16 -21.87
CA VAL A 59 23.50 -6.70 -20.52
C VAL A 59 24.65 -5.99 -19.80
N ALA A 60 25.76 -5.72 -20.50
CA ALA A 60 26.91 -5.00 -19.95
C ALA A 60 26.57 -3.54 -19.58
N GLU A 61 25.81 -2.83 -20.43
CA GLU A 61 25.33 -1.46 -20.13
C GLU A 61 24.49 -1.38 -18.85
N LEU A 62 23.71 -2.43 -18.58
CA LEU A 62 22.88 -2.55 -17.39
C LEU A 62 23.67 -2.95 -16.14
N GLY A 63 24.97 -3.22 -16.26
CA GLY A 63 25.84 -3.59 -15.15
C GLY A 63 25.78 -5.07 -14.77
N ALA A 64 25.26 -5.92 -15.65
CA ALA A 64 25.32 -7.38 -15.57
C ALA A 64 26.32 -7.94 -16.59
N ILE A 65 26.54 -9.25 -16.61
CA ILE A 65 27.42 -9.91 -17.60
C ILE A 65 26.77 -11.20 -18.07
N MET A 66 27.01 -11.64 -19.32
CA MET A 66 26.41 -12.89 -19.81
C MET A 66 26.87 -14.11 -19.01
N GLY A 67 28.16 -14.15 -18.64
CA GLY A 67 28.74 -15.20 -17.80
C GLY A 67 28.46 -16.60 -18.34
N SER A 68 27.99 -17.50 -17.46
CA SER A 68 27.57 -18.87 -17.79
C SER A 68 26.16 -18.98 -18.39
N GLY A 69 25.46 -17.85 -18.63
CA GLY A 69 24.05 -17.85 -19.01
C GLY A 69 23.08 -18.12 -17.85
N GLY A 70 23.57 -18.20 -16.61
CA GLY A 70 22.73 -18.36 -15.42
C GLY A 70 21.88 -17.12 -15.13
N LEU A 71 20.58 -17.34 -14.91
CA LEU A 71 19.59 -16.30 -14.65
C LEU A 71 18.79 -16.62 -13.38
N ILE A 72 18.94 -15.79 -12.35
CA ILE A 72 18.24 -15.95 -11.07
C ILE A 72 17.23 -14.82 -10.94
N PHE A 73 15.95 -15.17 -10.76
CA PHE A 73 14.87 -14.19 -10.67
C PHE A 73 14.56 -13.83 -9.23
N MET A 74 14.47 -12.54 -8.96
CA MET A 74 14.09 -11.95 -7.69
C MET A 74 12.68 -11.36 -7.77
N ASN A 75 11.92 -11.49 -6.70
CA ASN A 75 10.62 -10.83 -6.52
C ASN A 75 10.64 -9.89 -5.30
N GLU A 76 9.48 -9.35 -4.94
CA GLU A 76 9.32 -8.45 -3.79
C GLU A 76 9.64 -9.07 -2.41
N ASP A 77 9.87 -10.38 -2.33
CA ASP A 77 10.31 -11.09 -1.12
C ASP A 77 11.83 -11.27 -1.03
N ASN A 78 12.59 -10.82 -2.03
CA ASN A 78 14.05 -10.88 -1.99
C ASN A 78 14.61 -9.50 -1.63
N CYS A 79 15.48 -9.44 -0.62
CA CYS A 79 16.19 -8.20 -0.28
C CYS A 79 17.41 -8.04 -1.18
N ALA A 80 17.58 -6.86 -1.79
CA ALA A 80 18.73 -6.57 -2.65
C ALA A 80 20.05 -6.55 -1.85
N VAL A 81 20.02 -6.04 -0.62
CA VAL A 81 21.19 -5.98 0.28
C VAL A 81 21.63 -7.38 0.70
N ASP A 82 20.68 -8.24 1.10
CA ASP A 82 20.99 -9.62 1.49
C ASP A 82 21.41 -10.48 0.30
N MET A 83 20.83 -10.25 -0.88
CA MET A 83 21.31 -10.87 -2.11
C MET A 83 22.77 -10.49 -2.40
N ALA A 84 23.11 -9.20 -2.28
CA ALA A 84 24.48 -8.73 -2.51
C ALA A 84 25.44 -9.35 -1.49
N ARG A 85 25.01 -9.46 -0.23
CA ARG A 85 25.74 -10.16 0.84
C ARG A 85 25.97 -11.63 0.47
N PHE A 86 24.92 -12.35 0.06
CA PHE A 86 24.97 -13.77 -0.29
C PHE A 86 25.94 -14.04 -1.45
N PHE A 87 25.91 -13.23 -2.51
CA PHE A 87 26.85 -13.41 -3.62
C PHE A 87 28.27 -12.96 -3.30
N MET A 88 28.43 -11.96 -2.43
CA MET A 88 29.76 -11.57 -1.96
C MET A 88 30.38 -12.65 -1.06
N ASP A 89 29.58 -13.34 -0.26
CA ASP A 89 29.99 -14.52 0.52
C ASP A 89 30.57 -15.60 -0.40
N PHE A 90 29.82 -15.99 -1.44
CA PHE A 90 30.29 -16.92 -2.46
C PHE A 90 31.58 -16.45 -3.15
N CYS A 91 31.65 -15.19 -3.60
CA CYS A 91 32.83 -14.65 -4.27
C CYS A 91 34.06 -14.61 -3.36
N GLN A 92 33.88 -14.40 -2.05
CA GLN A 92 34.95 -14.43 -1.08
C GLN A 92 35.46 -15.86 -0.87
N ASP A 93 34.56 -16.84 -0.80
CA ASP A 93 34.91 -18.26 -0.64
C ASP A 93 35.65 -18.82 -1.87
N GLU A 94 35.24 -18.41 -3.07
CA GLU A 94 35.90 -18.80 -4.34
C GLU A 94 37.20 -18.04 -4.63
N SER A 95 37.58 -17.08 -3.78
CA SER A 95 38.83 -16.33 -3.97
C SER A 95 40.05 -17.21 -3.76
N CYS A 96 40.92 -17.33 -4.76
CA CYS A 96 42.19 -18.05 -4.63
C CYS A 96 43.23 -17.32 -3.76
N GLY A 97 42.93 -16.09 -3.30
CA GLY A 97 43.76 -15.33 -2.35
C GLY A 97 45.05 -14.72 -2.91
N LYS A 98 45.29 -14.75 -4.23
CA LYS A 98 46.55 -14.29 -4.83
C LYS A 98 46.72 -12.77 -4.87
N CYS A 99 45.69 -12.02 -5.25
CA CYS A 99 45.76 -10.56 -5.29
C CYS A 99 45.11 -9.95 -4.04
N THR A 100 45.82 -9.02 -3.40
CA THR A 100 45.36 -8.33 -2.19
C THR A 100 44.01 -7.62 -2.37
N PRO A 101 43.74 -6.91 -3.49
CA PRO A 101 42.45 -6.25 -3.71
C PRO A 101 41.27 -7.23 -3.61
N CYS A 102 41.32 -8.37 -4.31
CA CYS A 102 40.27 -9.37 -4.22
C CYS A 102 40.23 -10.00 -2.82
N ARG A 103 41.36 -10.51 -2.30
CA ARG A 103 41.39 -11.28 -1.04
C ARG A 103 40.87 -10.50 0.17
N GLU A 104 41.37 -9.28 0.37
CA GLU A 104 41.00 -8.46 1.52
C GLU A 104 39.76 -7.61 1.23
N GLY A 105 39.62 -7.15 -0.02
CA GLY A 105 38.52 -6.28 -0.43
C GLY A 105 37.16 -6.99 -0.35
N THR A 106 37.02 -8.19 -0.92
CA THR A 106 35.75 -8.94 -0.88
C THR A 106 35.34 -9.28 0.56
N LYS A 107 36.31 -9.71 1.37
CA LYS A 107 36.11 -9.96 2.82
C LYS A 107 35.60 -8.72 3.54
N ARG A 108 36.17 -7.55 3.27
CA ARG A 108 35.75 -6.31 3.91
C ARG A 108 34.36 -5.84 3.41
N MET A 109 34.06 -5.99 2.13
CA MET A 109 32.72 -5.72 1.59
C MET A 109 31.66 -6.62 2.23
N LEU A 110 31.95 -7.93 2.38
CA LEU A 110 31.07 -8.88 3.05
C LEU A 110 30.76 -8.48 4.50
N GLN A 111 31.77 -8.00 5.24
CA GLN A 111 31.59 -7.52 6.61
C GLN A 111 30.66 -6.31 6.68
N ILE A 112 30.78 -5.37 5.75
CA ILE A 112 29.92 -4.17 5.69
C ILE A 112 28.48 -4.61 5.37
N LEU A 113 28.27 -5.42 4.34
CA LEU A 113 26.94 -5.94 3.98
C LEU A 113 26.29 -6.74 5.11
N THR A 114 27.08 -7.56 5.80
CA THR A 114 26.62 -8.30 6.99
C THR A 114 26.23 -7.34 8.11
N SER A 115 26.99 -6.26 8.32
CA SER A 115 26.65 -5.24 9.32
C SER A 115 25.34 -4.53 8.97
N ILE A 116 25.14 -4.15 7.70
CA ILE A 116 23.90 -3.53 7.23
C ILE A 116 22.69 -4.46 7.44
N THR A 117 22.80 -5.73 7.02
CA THR A 117 21.72 -6.72 7.18
C THR A 117 21.44 -7.10 8.64
N GLN A 118 22.41 -6.87 9.55
CA GLN A 118 22.25 -7.04 10.99
C GLN A 118 21.81 -5.76 11.73
N GLY A 119 21.47 -4.68 11.02
CA GLY A 119 21.07 -3.40 11.65
C GLY A 119 22.22 -2.62 12.29
N LYS A 120 23.46 -2.96 11.98
CA LYS A 120 24.70 -2.31 12.44
C LYS A 120 25.37 -1.46 11.34
N GLY A 121 24.67 -1.23 10.24
CA GLY A 121 25.13 -0.36 9.16
C GLY A 121 25.27 1.09 9.60
N LYS A 122 26.11 1.85 8.92
CA LYS A 122 26.45 3.24 9.25
C LYS A 122 26.33 4.14 8.02
N GLU A 123 26.05 5.42 8.26
CA GLU A 123 26.18 6.44 7.22
C GLU A 123 27.60 6.41 6.63
N GLY A 124 27.70 6.45 5.29
CA GLY A 124 28.97 6.30 4.57
C GLY A 124 29.31 4.87 4.14
N ASP A 125 28.62 3.84 4.65
CA ASP A 125 28.90 2.44 4.27
C ASP A 125 28.59 2.18 2.77
N ILE A 126 27.59 2.85 2.21
CA ILE A 126 27.21 2.72 0.78
C ILE A 126 28.35 3.27 -0.09
N GLU A 127 28.81 4.48 0.22
CA GLU A 127 29.87 5.16 -0.51
C GLU A 127 31.20 4.39 -0.41
N LEU A 128 31.50 3.83 0.77
CA LEU A 128 32.66 2.99 0.98
C LEU A 128 32.57 1.69 0.15
N LEU A 129 31.40 1.07 0.06
CA LEU A 129 31.20 -0.10 -0.81
C LEU A 129 31.42 0.25 -2.28
N GLU A 130 30.95 1.41 -2.76
CA GLU A 130 31.16 1.87 -4.14
C GLU A 130 32.66 2.11 -4.43
N GLU A 131 33.37 2.78 -3.53
CA GLU A 131 34.80 3.04 -3.66
C GLU A 131 35.61 1.74 -3.68
N MET A 132 35.37 0.85 -2.71
CA MET A 132 36.02 -0.45 -2.65
C MET A 132 35.75 -1.30 -3.89
N ALA A 133 34.50 -1.30 -4.37
CA ALA A 133 34.12 -2.04 -5.56
C ALA A 133 34.91 -1.60 -6.80
N ALA A 134 35.10 -0.30 -7.00
CA ALA A 134 35.89 0.23 -8.09
C ALA A 134 37.36 -0.22 -8.00
N ILE A 135 37.98 -0.12 -6.82
CA ILE A 135 39.37 -0.54 -6.59
C ILE A 135 39.55 -2.04 -6.87
N ILE A 136 38.65 -2.88 -6.35
CA ILE A 136 38.73 -4.34 -6.55
C ILE A 136 38.60 -4.69 -8.03
N LYS A 137 37.67 -4.03 -8.72
CA LYS A 137 37.43 -4.24 -10.16
C LYS A 137 38.67 -3.90 -11.00
N ASP A 138 39.32 -2.78 -10.71
CA ASP A 138 40.44 -2.30 -11.52
C ASP A 138 41.78 -2.97 -11.17
N ALA A 139 41.98 -3.36 -9.91
CA ALA A 139 43.27 -3.88 -9.42
C ALA A 139 43.34 -5.41 -9.28
N SER A 140 42.25 -6.14 -9.55
CA SER A 140 42.24 -7.60 -9.51
C SER A 140 42.83 -8.23 -10.77
N LEU A 141 43.54 -9.35 -10.59
CA LEU A 141 44.32 -10.00 -11.66
C LEU A 141 43.48 -10.89 -12.59
N CYS A 142 42.35 -11.42 -12.13
CA CYS A 142 41.53 -12.37 -12.90
C CYS A 142 40.08 -11.90 -13.03
N GLY A 143 39.36 -12.48 -13.98
CA GLY A 143 37.95 -12.12 -14.24
C GLY A 143 37.03 -12.29 -13.03
N LEU A 144 37.24 -13.31 -12.19
CA LEU A 144 36.44 -13.48 -10.97
C LEU A 144 36.65 -12.30 -10.01
N GLY A 145 37.90 -11.93 -9.72
CA GLY A 145 38.19 -10.80 -8.85
C GLY A 145 37.69 -9.46 -9.43
N GLN A 146 37.82 -9.28 -10.75
CA GLN A 146 37.34 -8.07 -11.45
C GLN A 146 35.81 -7.95 -11.44
N THR A 147 35.09 -9.08 -11.45
CA THR A 147 33.62 -9.10 -11.51
C THR A 147 32.95 -9.31 -10.15
N ALA A 148 33.66 -9.79 -9.13
CA ALA A 148 33.12 -10.02 -7.79
C ALA A 148 32.32 -8.84 -7.19
N PRO A 149 32.68 -7.56 -7.43
CA PRO A 149 31.90 -6.43 -6.92
C PRO A 149 30.60 -6.11 -7.70
N ASN A 150 30.34 -6.72 -8.85
CA ASN A 150 29.19 -6.38 -9.70
C ASN A 150 27.81 -6.54 -9.02
N PRO A 151 27.54 -7.58 -8.19
CA PRO A 151 26.26 -7.67 -7.47
C PRO A 151 26.02 -6.46 -6.57
N ILE A 152 27.09 -5.92 -5.98
CA ILE A 152 27.02 -4.76 -5.07
C ILE A 152 26.81 -3.48 -5.88
N LEU A 153 27.63 -3.24 -6.90
CA LEU A 153 27.49 -2.06 -7.76
C LEU A 153 26.11 -1.99 -8.42
N SER A 154 25.62 -3.12 -8.95
CA SER A 154 24.31 -3.18 -9.60
C SER A 154 23.16 -3.00 -8.59
N THR A 155 23.23 -3.62 -7.42
CA THR A 155 22.18 -3.45 -6.40
C THR A 155 22.18 -2.06 -5.77
N ILE A 156 23.33 -1.41 -5.57
CA ILE A 156 23.38 -0.01 -5.15
C ILE A 156 22.81 0.88 -6.25
N ARG A 157 23.20 0.70 -7.52
CA ARG A 157 22.70 1.50 -8.65
C ARG A 157 21.18 1.50 -8.75
N TYR A 158 20.53 0.35 -8.58
CA TYR A 158 19.08 0.21 -8.80
C TYR A 158 18.24 0.17 -7.53
N PHE A 159 18.83 -0.20 -6.39
CA PHE A 159 18.14 -0.42 -5.12
C PHE A 159 18.81 0.30 -3.95
N ARG A 160 19.51 1.43 -4.19
CA ARG A 160 20.13 2.27 -3.13
C ARG A 160 19.20 2.53 -1.96
N LYS A 161 17.91 2.82 -2.24
CA LYS A 161 16.90 3.06 -1.22
C LYS A 161 16.78 1.90 -0.22
N GLU A 162 16.90 0.65 -0.66
CA GLU A 162 16.86 -0.49 0.26
C GLU A 162 18.05 -0.44 1.24
N TYR A 163 19.24 -0.05 0.78
CA TYR A 163 20.41 0.13 1.66
C TYR A 163 20.18 1.27 2.66
N GLU A 164 19.69 2.42 2.19
CA GLU A 164 19.38 3.58 3.04
C GLU A 164 18.32 3.23 4.09
N ASP A 165 17.29 2.46 3.73
CA ASP A 165 16.27 2.02 4.68
C ASP A 165 16.82 1.02 5.71
N HIS A 166 17.76 0.15 5.35
CA HIS A 166 18.43 -0.72 6.32
C HIS A 166 19.29 0.07 7.30
N ILE A 167 19.99 1.10 6.83
CA ILE A 167 20.92 1.91 7.64
C ILE A 167 20.15 2.90 8.53
N ARG A 168 19.21 3.65 7.96
CA ARG A 168 18.54 4.78 8.63
C ARG A 168 17.26 4.40 9.34
N ASN A 169 16.46 3.54 8.71
CA ASN A 169 15.13 3.18 9.18
C ASN A 169 15.10 1.79 9.84
N HIS A 170 16.25 1.09 9.90
CA HIS A 170 16.36 -0.31 10.33
C HIS A 170 15.29 -1.19 9.68
N ARG A 171 15.04 -0.98 8.38
CA ARG A 171 13.88 -1.56 7.69
C ARG A 171 14.27 -2.37 6.44
N CYS A 172 13.83 -3.63 6.41
CA CYS A 172 13.90 -4.50 5.22
C CYS A 172 12.49 -4.80 4.67
N ASP A 173 12.07 -4.15 3.59
CA ASP A 173 10.72 -4.34 3.03
C ASP A 173 10.43 -5.79 2.55
N ALA A 174 11.49 -6.54 2.22
CA ALA A 174 11.37 -7.95 1.86
C ALA A 174 11.11 -8.87 3.08
N ALA A 175 11.32 -8.37 4.30
CA ALA A 175 11.25 -9.11 5.56
C ALA A 175 12.17 -10.35 5.61
N VAL A 176 13.38 -10.22 5.05
CA VAL A 176 14.40 -11.30 5.02
C VAL A 176 15.43 -11.14 6.13
N CYS A 177 15.89 -9.92 6.37
CA CYS A 177 16.91 -9.59 7.37
C CYS A 177 16.31 -9.62 8.78
N THR A 178 16.23 -10.79 9.41
CA THR A 178 15.52 -11.02 10.68
C THR A 178 16.01 -10.16 11.84
N ALA A 179 17.29 -9.77 11.86
CA ALA A 179 17.84 -8.89 12.89
C ALA A 179 17.21 -7.48 12.93
N LEU A 180 16.47 -7.08 11.89
CA LEU A 180 15.86 -5.76 11.79
C LEU A 180 14.44 -5.68 12.35
N PHE A 181 13.81 -6.81 12.70
CA PHE A 181 12.42 -6.82 13.14
C PHE A 181 12.08 -7.99 14.05
N LYS A 182 11.08 -7.80 14.91
CA LYS A 182 10.61 -8.85 15.83
C LYS A 182 9.80 -9.94 15.12
N SER A 183 8.90 -9.56 14.22
CA SER A 183 8.12 -10.53 13.44
C SER A 183 7.79 -10.00 12.04
N PRO A 184 7.76 -10.86 10.99
CA PRO A 184 7.49 -10.41 9.62
C PRO A 184 6.13 -9.71 9.47
N CYS A 185 5.12 -10.18 10.19
CA CYS A 185 3.77 -9.63 10.08
C CYS A 185 3.67 -8.22 10.70
N GLN A 186 4.34 -7.98 11.84
CA GLN A 186 4.44 -6.66 12.45
C GLN A 186 5.23 -5.71 11.55
N HIS A 187 6.40 -6.15 11.09
CA HIS A 187 7.29 -5.37 10.22
C HIS A 187 6.62 -4.88 8.93
N THR A 188 5.81 -5.75 8.34
CA THR A 188 5.11 -5.46 7.08
C THR A 188 3.89 -4.56 7.29
N CYS A 189 3.36 -4.47 8.51
CA CYS A 189 2.27 -3.57 8.84
C CYS A 189 2.79 -2.11 8.87
N PRO A 190 2.21 -1.17 8.11
CA PRO A 190 2.71 0.22 8.09
C PRO A 190 2.66 0.96 9.44
N ILE A 191 1.89 0.45 10.39
CA ILE A 191 1.77 0.97 11.76
C ILE A 191 2.30 -0.01 12.82
N GLU A 192 3.02 -1.04 12.40
CA GLU A 192 3.76 -1.97 13.27
C GLU A 192 2.93 -2.56 14.42
N MET A 193 1.67 -2.93 14.16
CA MET A 193 0.80 -3.56 15.17
C MET A 193 1.48 -4.80 15.77
N ASP A 194 1.33 -5.03 17.08
CA ASP A 194 1.83 -6.24 17.73
C ASP A 194 0.92 -7.44 17.45
N ILE A 195 1.05 -7.98 16.24
CA ILE A 195 0.21 -9.05 15.70
C ILE A 195 0.31 -10.35 16.50
N PRO A 196 1.51 -10.86 16.83
CA PRO A 196 1.62 -12.08 17.61
C PRO A 196 1.00 -11.96 19.00
N ALA A 197 1.09 -10.78 19.64
CA ALA A 197 0.50 -10.54 20.95
C ALA A 197 -1.03 -10.68 20.94
N TYR A 198 -1.74 -9.92 20.10
CA TYR A 198 -3.20 -9.97 20.12
C TYR A 198 -3.74 -11.32 19.61
N ILE A 199 -3.02 -12.02 18.72
CA ILE A 199 -3.39 -13.39 18.31
C ILE A 199 -3.26 -14.36 19.48
N THR A 200 -2.18 -14.25 20.27
CA THR A 200 -2.02 -15.06 21.49
C THR A 200 -3.15 -14.79 22.49
N LEU A 201 -3.55 -13.53 22.65
CA LEU A 201 -4.65 -13.16 23.54
C LEU A 201 -6.01 -13.70 23.06
N ILE A 202 -6.22 -13.90 21.75
CA ILE A 202 -7.39 -14.65 21.24
C ILE A 202 -7.36 -16.10 21.72
N ARG A 203 -6.22 -16.80 21.61
CA ARG A 203 -6.07 -18.20 22.07
C ARG A 203 -6.42 -18.36 23.55
N LEU A 204 -6.15 -17.33 24.34
CA LEU A 204 -6.40 -17.29 25.79
C LEU A 204 -7.79 -16.74 26.15
N ASN A 205 -8.64 -16.42 25.17
CA ASN A 205 -9.93 -15.78 25.37
C ASN A 205 -9.84 -14.45 26.16
N ARG A 206 -8.72 -13.72 26.02
CA ARG A 206 -8.46 -12.41 26.66
C ARG A 206 -8.72 -11.27 25.67
N LEU A 207 -9.94 -11.20 25.14
CA LEU A 207 -10.27 -10.32 24.02
C LEU A 207 -10.19 -8.83 24.38
N GLU A 208 -10.48 -8.43 25.62
CA GLU A 208 -10.33 -7.04 26.06
C GLU A 208 -8.86 -6.57 26.05
N ASP A 209 -7.95 -7.43 26.51
CA ASP A 209 -6.52 -7.16 26.44
C ASP A 209 -6.04 -7.15 24.98
N ALA A 210 -6.55 -8.05 24.14
CA ALA A 210 -6.27 -8.05 22.71
C ALA A 210 -6.70 -6.72 22.08
N TYR A 211 -7.87 -6.19 22.43
CA TYR A 211 -8.37 -4.91 21.95
C TYR A 211 -7.44 -3.75 22.39
N LYS A 212 -6.99 -3.73 23.65
CA LYS A 212 -6.01 -2.74 24.12
C LYS A 212 -4.72 -2.76 23.31
N VAL A 213 -4.20 -3.95 23.00
CA VAL A 213 -3.02 -4.11 22.13
C VAL A 213 -3.27 -3.53 20.73
N LEU A 214 -4.45 -3.75 20.13
CA LEU A 214 -4.79 -3.16 18.83
C LEU A 214 -4.74 -1.62 18.87
N LEU A 215 -5.23 -1.00 19.95
CA LEU A 215 -5.33 0.45 20.11
C LEU A 215 -4.00 1.17 20.35
N ARG A 216 -2.91 0.45 20.65
CA ARG A 216 -1.58 1.04 20.83
C ARG A 216 -1.15 1.81 19.59
N THR A 217 -1.26 1.16 18.42
CA THR A 217 -0.87 1.75 17.15
C THR A 217 -2.00 1.94 16.15
N ASN A 218 -3.19 1.36 16.37
CA ASN A 218 -4.30 1.50 15.44
C ASN A 218 -5.48 2.26 16.08
N PRO A 219 -5.81 3.48 15.63
CA PRO A 219 -7.01 4.18 16.09
C PRO A 219 -8.32 3.58 15.56
N PHE A 220 -8.26 2.86 14.43
CA PHE A 220 -9.41 2.31 13.70
C PHE A 220 -9.34 0.78 13.49
N PRO A 221 -9.13 -0.03 14.54
CA PRO A 221 -8.96 -1.48 14.38
C PRO A 221 -10.21 -2.16 13.79
N SER A 222 -11.41 -1.66 14.08
CA SER A 222 -12.67 -2.23 13.59
C SER A 222 -12.83 -1.98 12.08
N VAL A 223 -12.42 -0.80 11.60
CA VAL A 223 -12.29 -0.49 10.17
C VAL A 223 -11.23 -1.38 9.53
N CYS A 224 -10.02 -1.45 10.10
CA CYS A 224 -8.93 -2.26 9.55
C CYS A 224 -9.20 -3.78 9.60
N GLY A 225 -10.15 -4.24 10.42
CA GLY A 225 -10.64 -5.62 10.39
C GLY A 225 -11.54 -5.92 9.18
N ARG A 226 -12.07 -4.89 8.52
CA ARG A 226 -13.03 -5.00 7.40
C ARG A 226 -12.44 -4.62 6.05
N VAL A 227 -11.62 -3.57 5.99
CA VAL A 227 -11.21 -2.97 4.70
C VAL A 227 -9.69 -2.92 4.49
N CYS A 228 -8.89 -3.42 5.43
CA CYS A 228 -7.44 -3.45 5.26
C CYS A 228 -7.04 -4.44 4.16
N ASP A 229 -6.06 -4.03 3.36
CA ASP A 229 -5.34 -4.81 2.35
C ASP A 229 -4.36 -5.83 2.95
N HIS A 230 -4.33 -5.94 4.28
CA HIS A 230 -3.72 -7.02 5.04
C HIS A 230 -2.28 -7.37 4.63
N LYS A 231 -1.44 -6.34 4.37
CA LYS A 231 0.00 -6.52 4.05
C LYS A 231 0.73 -7.44 5.03
N CYS A 232 0.32 -7.46 6.30
CA CYS A 232 0.85 -8.36 7.32
C CYS A 232 0.73 -9.87 7.00
N GLN A 233 -0.21 -10.27 6.14
CA GLN A 233 -0.40 -11.67 5.72
C GLN A 233 0.56 -12.06 4.59
N THR A 234 1.01 -11.11 3.76
CA THR A 234 1.81 -11.40 2.55
C THR A 234 3.20 -11.96 2.86
N LYS A 235 3.76 -11.58 4.02
CA LYS A 235 5.06 -12.05 4.52
C LYS A 235 4.94 -12.98 5.74
N CYS A 236 3.74 -13.48 6.04
CA CYS A 236 3.54 -14.37 7.17
C CYS A 236 4.37 -15.65 7.00
N ARG A 237 5.23 -15.99 7.97
CA ARG A 237 6.11 -17.17 7.90
C ARG A 237 5.32 -18.48 7.73
N ARG A 238 4.10 -18.53 8.28
CA ARG A 238 3.16 -19.66 8.13
C ARG A 238 2.84 -19.98 6.66
N GLY A 239 2.76 -18.96 5.80
CA GLY A 239 2.51 -19.15 4.36
C GLY A 239 3.65 -19.80 3.58
N LYS A 240 4.78 -20.15 4.23
CA LYS A 240 5.82 -21.02 3.66
C LYS A 240 5.58 -22.51 3.95
N MET A 241 4.74 -22.82 4.93
CA MET A 241 4.34 -24.17 5.32
C MET A 241 2.99 -24.51 4.67
N ASP A 242 1.96 -23.68 4.90
CA ASP A 242 0.64 -23.81 4.29
C ASP A 242 0.11 -22.43 3.83
N GLU A 243 -1.01 -21.94 4.38
CA GLU A 243 -1.59 -20.64 4.08
C GLU A 243 -1.33 -19.63 5.22
N PRO A 244 -1.20 -18.32 4.93
CA PRO A 244 -0.96 -17.32 5.96
C PRO A 244 -2.08 -17.26 7.00
N ILE A 245 -1.80 -16.67 8.16
CA ILE A 245 -2.82 -16.42 9.19
C ILE A 245 -3.82 -15.36 8.68
N ALA A 246 -5.11 -15.57 8.93
CA ALA A 246 -6.21 -14.64 8.63
C ALA A 246 -6.23 -13.43 9.58
N ILE A 247 -5.12 -12.71 9.65
CA ILE A 247 -4.87 -11.60 10.57
C ILE A 247 -5.96 -10.52 10.47
N LYS A 248 -6.42 -10.19 9.24
CA LYS A 248 -7.53 -9.25 9.02
C LYS A 248 -8.77 -9.67 9.81
N PHE A 249 -9.14 -10.95 9.71
CA PHE A 249 -10.36 -11.49 10.31
C PHE A 249 -10.23 -11.71 11.81
N LEU A 250 -9.05 -12.11 12.31
CA LEU A 250 -8.78 -12.17 13.74
C LEU A 250 -8.88 -10.78 14.40
N LYS A 251 -8.39 -9.74 13.72
CA LYS A 251 -8.56 -8.35 14.18
C LYS A 251 -10.03 -7.96 14.28
N ARG A 252 -10.81 -8.27 13.25
CA ARG A 252 -12.26 -8.04 13.23
C ARG A 252 -12.95 -8.80 14.36
N PHE A 253 -12.60 -10.07 14.55
CA PHE A 253 -13.14 -10.92 15.60
C PHE A 253 -12.98 -10.28 16.99
N ILE A 254 -11.79 -9.78 17.32
CA ILE A 254 -11.55 -9.04 18.56
C ILE A 254 -12.51 -7.83 18.64
N THR A 255 -12.59 -7.03 17.58
CA THR A 255 -13.34 -5.77 17.62
C THR A 255 -14.85 -5.96 17.67
N ASP A 256 -15.36 -7.08 17.16
CA ASP A 256 -16.79 -7.40 17.13
C ASP A 256 -17.24 -8.09 18.44
N ASN A 257 -16.33 -8.75 19.16
CA ASN A 257 -16.66 -9.58 20.34
C ASN A 257 -16.14 -9.04 21.68
N ALA A 258 -15.38 -7.95 21.70
CA ALA A 258 -14.93 -7.29 22.93
C ALA A 258 -15.39 -5.83 23.00
N PRO A 259 -15.69 -5.31 24.20
CA PRO A 259 -15.99 -3.90 24.37
C PRO A 259 -14.76 -3.06 24.03
N ARG A 260 -14.96 -1.99 23.25
CA ARG A 260 -13.91 -0.99 23.01
C ARG A 260 -13.53 -0.36 24.36
N PRO A 261 -12.24 -0.31 24.73
CA PRO A 261 -11.78 0.41 25.91
C PRO A 261 -12.29 1.86 25.92
N LYS A 262 -12.72 2.32 27.09
CA LYS A 262 -13.23 3.69 27.26
C LYS A 262 -12.10 4.69 27.03
N THR A 263 -12.39 5.73 26.25
CA THR A 263 -11.47 6.86 26.05
C THR A 263 -11.85 8.00 26.98
N GLU A 264 -10.87 8.49 27.74
CA GLU A 264 -11.02 9.66 28.60
C GLU A 264 -10.45 10.92 27.92
N PRO A 265 -11.01 12.11 28.18
CA PRO A 265 -10.48 13.36 27.66
C PRO A 265 -9.08 13.63 28.19
N VAL A 266 -8.22 14.15 27.32
CA VAL A 266 -6.86 14.55 27.70
C VAL A 266 -6.78 16.07 27.93
N PRO A 267 -6.01 16.52 28.92
CA PRO A 267 -5.85 17.95 29.18
C PRO A 267 -5.01 18.60 28.08
N VAL A 268 -5.39 19.83 27.70
CA VAL A 268 -4.55 20.68 26.85
C VAL A 268 -3.43 21.26 27.72
N THR A 269 -2.22 20.77 27.51
CA THR A 269 -1.00 21.21 28.24
C THR A 269 -0.07 22.05 27.37
N ARG A 270 -0.30 22.08 26.05
CA ARG A 270 0.45 22.85 25.07
C ARG A 270 -0.25 24.16 24.73
N LYS A 271 0.54 25.21 24.47
CA LYS A 271 0.04 26.54 24.07
C LYS A 271 -0.26 26.63 22.57
N GLU A 272 0.46 25.84 21.76
CA GLU A 272 0.34 25.85 20.30
C GLU A 272 -1.01 25.28 19.87
N LYS A 273 -1.63 25.94 18.89
CA LYS A 273 -2.90 25.54 18.28
C LYS A 273 -2.65 24.88 16.94
N ILE A 274 -3.16 23.67 16.78
CA ILE A 274 -2.98 22.90 15.55
C ILE A 274 -4.30 22.79 14.79
N ALA A 275 -4.25 23.07 13.49
CA ALA A 275 -5.33 22.75 12.57
C ALA A 275 -5.02 21.48 11.79
N VAL A 276 -6.03 20.66 11.56
CA VAL A 276 -5.99 19.54 10.62
C VAL A 276 -7.03 19.78 9.53
N VAL A 277 -6.64 19.68 8.26
CA VAL A 277 -7.53 19.83 7.11
C VAL A 277 -7.83 18.44 6.55
N GLY A 278 -9.08 18.01 6.67
CA GLY A 278 -9.59 16.69 6.29
C GLY A 278 -9.77 15.77 7.50
N ALA A 279 -10.99 15.22 7.67
CA ALA A 279 -11.32 14.26 8.72
C ALA A 279 -11.31 12.81 8.19
N GLY A 280 -10.36 12.49 7.30
CA GLY A 280 -10.06 11.13 6.87
C GLY A 280 -9.15 10.37 7.85
N PRO A 281 -8.76 9.12 7.53
CA PRO A 281 -7.92 8.30 8.40
C PRO A 281 -6.59 8.97 8.79
N ALA A 282 -5.91 9.63 7.85
CA ALA A 282 -4.68 10.36 8.13
C ALA A 282 -4.89 11.54 9.10
N GLY A 283 -5.86 12.42 8.79
CA GLY A 283 -6.16 13.59 9.61
C GLY A 283 -6.64 13.25 11.02
N LEU A 284 -7.55 12.28 11.15
CA LEU A 284 -8.05 11.85 12.46
C LEU A 284 -6.98 11.15 13.30
N THR A 285 -6.08 10.39 12.68
CA THR A 285 -4.95 9.76 13.38
C THR A 285 -3.98 10.82 13.90
N ALA A 286 -3.59 11.78 13.05
CA ALA A 286 -2.73 12.89 13.48
C ALA A 286 -3.38 13.70 14.61
N ALA A 287 -4.68 13.97 14.49
CA ALA A 287 -5.42 14.72 15.51
C ALA A 287 -5.48 13.99 16.86
N ARG A 288 -5.71 12.68 16.84
CA ARG A 288 -5.65 11.82 18.04
C ARG A 288 -4.29 11.92 18.71
N ASP A 289 -3.22 11.67 17.96
CA ASP A 289 -1.88 11.58 18.50
C ASP A 289 -1.35 12.92 19.02
N LEU A 290 -1.67 14.01 18.32
CA LEU A 290 -1.36 15.37 18.78
C LEU A 290 -2.17 15.73 20.04
N ALA A 291 -3.43 15.31 20.15
CA ALA A 291 -4.21 15.51 21.38
C ALA A 291 -3.59 14.75 22.56
N LEU A 292 -3.17 13.49 22.36
CA LEU A 292 -2.45 12.69 23.38
C LEU A 292 -1.12 13.34 23.81
N ARG A 293 -0.49 14.12 22.94
CA ARG A 293 0.72 14.93 23.24
C ARG A 293 0.40 16.29 23.90
N GLY A 294 -0.87 16.57 24.17
CA GLY A 294 -1.34 17.74 24.91
C GLY A 294 -1.72 18.96 24.06
N TYR A 295 -1.76 18.83 22.73
CA TYR A 295 -2.11 19.93 21.83
C TYR A 295 -3.62 20.16 21.73
N LYS A 296 -4.01 21.43 21.57
CA LYS A 296 -5.38 21.77 21.15
C LYS A 296 -5.50 21.61 19.64
N VAL A 297 -6.27 20.60 19.22
CA VAL A 297 -6.46 20.28 17.81
C VAL A 297 -7.87 20.59 17.34
N THR A 298 -7.98 21.31 16.21
CA THR A 298 -9.24 21.49 15.48
C THR A 298 -9.12 20.88 14.08
N VAL A 299 -10.01 19.94 13.76
CA VAL A 299 -10.13 19.31 12.43
C VAL A 299 -11.20 20.04 11.63
N PHE A 300 -10.91 20.38 10.38
CA PHE A 300 -11.85 20.96 9.42
C PHE A 300 -12.19 19.93 8.35
N GLU A 301 -13.48 19.63 8.20
CA GLU A 301 -14.01 18.66 7.25
C GLU A 301 -14.97 19.37 6.29
N GLU A 302 -14.78 19.16 4.98
CA GLU A 302 -15.61 19.76 3.94
C GLU A 302 -17.03 19.19 3.94
N LEU A 303 -17.17 17.89 4.21
CA LEU A 303 -18.45 17.19 4.16
C LEU A 303 -19.20 17.27 5.49
N SER A 304 -20.44 16.79 5.49
CA SER A 304 -21.36 16.89 6.63
C SER A 304 -20.97 16.01 7.82
N GLU A 305 -20.16 14.99 7.60
CA GLU A 305 -19.70 14.05 8.62
C GLU A 305 -18.23 13.64 8.40
N PRO A 306 -17.49 13.37 9.48
CA PRO A 306 -16.11 12.91 9.40
C PRO A 306 -16.00 11.45 8.94
N GLY A 307 -14.80 11.07 8.49
CA GLY A 307 -14.44 9.72 8.07
C GLY A 307 -13.72 9.67 6.72
N GLY A 308 -13.78 10.76 5.93
CA GLY A 308 -13.18 10.80 4.59
C GLY A 308 -13.66 9.64 3.71
N MET A 309 -12.76 9.02 2.95
CA MET A 309 -13.09 7.89 2.08
C MET A 309 -13.70 6.68 2.80
N LEU A 310 -13.45 6.51 4.12
CA LEU A 310 -14.07 5.44 4.91
C LEU A 310 -15.60 5.57 4.96
N ARG A 311 -16.09 6.81 5.00
CA ARG A 311 -17.53 7.11 5.00
C ARG A 311 -18.07 7.28 3.58
N TRP A 312 -17.35 8.03 2.77
CA TRP A 312 -17.90 8.58 1.53
C TRP A 312 -17.58 7.74 0.29
N ALA A 313 -16.61 6.83 0.32
CA ALA A 313 -16.33 5.93 -0.80
C ALA A 313 -16.72 4.48 -0.49
N ILE A 314 -16.29 3.96 0.66
CA ILE A 314 -16.52 2.55 1.02
C ILE A 314 -18.01 2.35 1.35
N PRO A 315 -18.74 1.45 0.65
CA PRO A 315 -20.16 1.19 0.93
C PRO A 315 -20.43 0.55 2.29
N ALA A 316 -21.64 0.73 2.81
CA ALA A 316 -22.04 0.23 4.13
C ALA A 316 -21.97 -1.30 4.27
N TYR A 317 -22.17 -2.04 3.18
CA TYR A 317 -22.08 -3.51 3.17
C TYR A 317 -20.65 -4.04 3.42
N ARG A 318 -19.63 -3.19 3.28
CA ARG A 318 -18.21 -3.49 3.64
C ARG A 318 -17.80 -2.81 4.94
N LEU A 319 -18.28 -1.58 5.16
CA LEU A 319 -17.94 -0.81 6.35
C LEU A 319 -19.18 -0.12 6.94
N PRO A 320 -19.81 -0.74 7.95
CA PRO A 320 -20.98 -0.18 8.63
C PRO A 320 -20.72 1.20 9.23
N ARG A 321 -21.67 2.12 9.05
CA ARG A 321 -21.55 3.53 9.47
C ARG A 321 -21.46 3.69 10.99
N ASN A 322 -22.17 2.85 11.74
CA ASN A 322 -22.13 2.82 13.20
C ASN A 322 -20.75 2.36 13.72
N THR A 323 -20.11 1.40 13.07
CA THR A 323 -18.75 0.94 13.41
C THR A 323 -17.75 2.08 13.24
N LEU A 324 -17.77 2.77 12.10
CA LEU A 324 -16.93 3.93 11.86
C LEU A 324 -17.22 5.06 12.88
N ALA A 325 -18.49 5.36 13.13
CA ALA A 325 -18.90 6.42 14.05
C ALA A 325 -18.37 6.19 15.48
N LYS A 326 -18.37 4.94 15.99
CA LYS A 326 -17.82 4.62 17.32
C LYS A 326 -16.32 4.91 17.42
N GLU A 327 -15.55 4.61 16.37
CA GLU A 327 -14.10 4.85 16.39
C GLU A 327 -13.76 6.33 16.24
N ILE A 328 -14.53 7.09 15.44
CA ILE A 328 -14.40 8.55 15.37
C ILE A 328 -14.80 9.20 16.70
N ALA A 329 -15.85 8.71 17.35
CA ALA A 329 -16.28 9.21 18.66
C ALA A 329 -15.18 9.02 19.73
N ALA A 330 -14.38 7.97 19.63
CA ALA A 330 -13.22 7.79 20.51
C ALA A 330 -12.13 8.86 20.29
N VAL A 331 -11.98 9.38 19.06
CA VAL A 331 -11.06 10.50 18.77
C VAL A 331 -11.60 11.81 19.35
N THR A 332 -12.90 12.10 19.19
CA THR A 332 -13.50 13.31 19.77
C THR A 332 -13.57 13.27 21.29
N ALA A 333 -13.71 12.08 21.89
CA ALA A 333 -13.68 11.88 23.34
C ALA A 333 -12.36 12.32 23.99
N LEU A 334 -11.24 12.34 23.23
CA LEU A 334 -9.96 12.89 23.70
C LEU A 334 -9.98 14.43 23.83
N GLY A 335 -10.99 15.11 23.28
CA GLY A 335 -11.07 16.57 23.24
C GLY A 335 -10.71 17.18 21.88
N VAL A 336 -10.57 16.36 20.83
CA VAL A 336 -10.41 16.83 19.44
C VAL A 336 -11.71 17.48 18.96
N GLU A 337 -11.63 18.74 18.50
CA GLU A 337 -12.78 19.46 17.94
C GLU A 337 -12.86 19.20 16.43
N ILE A 338 -13.97 18.64 15.94
CA ILE A 338 -14.20 18.44 14.50
C ILE A 338 -15.27 19.41 14.01
N LYS A 339 -14.98 20.16 12.93
CA LYS A 339 -15.90 21.10 12.28
C LYS A 339 -16.19 20.66 10.86
N CYS A 340 -17.37 20.07 10.68
CA CYS A 340 -17.91 19.65 9.39
C CYS A 340 -18.50 20.84 8.60
N ASN A 341 -18.72 20.64 7.30
CA ASN A 341 -19.21 21.65 6.36
C ASN A 341 -18.29 22.90 6.25
N ILE A 342 -16.97 22.72 6.41
CA ILE A 342 -15.99 23.79 6.27
C ILE A 342 -14.92 23.35 5.26
N ARG A 343 -15.04 23.79 4.01
CA ARG A 343 -13.98 23.63 3.02
C ARG A 343 -12.96 24.74 3.20
N VAL A 344 -11.72 24.35 3.48
CA VAL A 344 -10.59 25.29 3.47
C VAL A 344 -10.42 25.83 2.05
N GLY A 345 -10.23 27.14 1.92
CA GLY A 345 -10.25 27.88 0.65
C GLY A 345 -11.60 28.50 0.30
N ARG A 346 -12.70 28.05 0.92
CA ARG A 346 -14.06 28.59 0.68
C ARG A 346 -14.68 29.15 1.95
N GLU A 347 -15.20 28.31 2.85
CA GLU A 347 -15.80 28.75 4.11
C GLU A 347 -14.73 29.28 5.10
N LEU A 348 -13.52 28.70 5.06
CA LEU A 348 -12.36 29.18 5.80
C LEU A 348 -11.21 29.45 4.82
N SER A 349 -10.88 30.72 4.58
CA SER A 349 -9.77 31.05 3.68
C SER A 349 -8.42 30.57 4.24
N PHE A 350 -7.50 30.24 3.34
CA PHE A 350 -6.15 29.79 3.70
C PHE A 350 -5.41 30.81 4.59
N ASP A 351 -5.58 32.11 4.33
CA ASP A 351 -4.99 33.17 5.17
C ASP A 351 -5.57 33.22 6.59
N LYS A 352 -6.88 32.99 6.73
CA LYS A 352 -7.50 32.92 8.06
C LYS A 352 -7.01 31.69 8.83
N LEU A 353 -6.81 30.57 8.14
CA LEU A 353 -6.19 29.37 8.71
C LEU A 353 -4.77 29.68 9.22
N LYS A 354 -3.92 30.28 8.38
CA LYS A 354 -2.55 30.73 8.72
C LYS A 354 -2.47 31.66 9.93
N LYS A 355 -3.45 32.55 10.09
CA LYS A 355 -3.47 33.53 11.18
C LYS A 355 -3.99 32.95 12.50
N LYS A 356 -4.81 31.90 12.45
CA LYS A 356 -5.51 31.36 13.63
C LYS A 356 -4.78 30.21 14.31
N PHE A 357 -3.93 29.49 13.56
CA PHE A 357 -3.23 28.30 14.02
C PHE A 357 -1.72 28.45 13.81
N ASP A 358 -0.95 27.88 14.72
CA ASP A 358 0.51 27.95 14.70
C ASP A 358 1.08 26.95 13.68
N TYR A 359 0.45 25.77 13.61
CA TYR A 359 0.82 24.67 12.71
C TYR A 359 -0.42 24.07 12.05
N VAL A 360 -0.25 23.57 10.82
CA VAL A 360 -1.34 23.00 10.01
C VAL A 360 -0.90 21.66 9.43
N TYR A 361 -1.72 20.63 9.61
CA TYR A 361 -1.61 19.37 8.89
C TYR A 361 -2.65 19.28 7.78
N MET A 362 -2.22 19.07 6.54
CA MET A 362 -3.05 19.00 5.34
C MET A 362 -3.20 17.55 4.88
N ALA A 363 -4.38 16.98 5.14
CA ALA A 363 -4.74 15.62 4.74
C ALA A 363 -6.10 15.56 4.02
N PRO A 364 -6.32 16.36 2.95
CA PRO A 364 -7.60 16.42 2.26
C PRO A 364 -7.94 15.15 1.46
N GLY A 365 -7.00 14.22 1.25
CA GLY A 365 -7.19 12.99 0.48
C GLY A 365 -7.30 13.20 -1.04
N ALA A 366 -7.61 12.13 -1.78
CA ALA A 366 -7.77 12.13 -3.24
C ALA A 366 -9.26 12.05 -3.66
N HIS A 367 -10.02 13.13 -3.50
CA HIS A 367 -11.49 13.13 -3.61
C HIS A 367 -12.07 13.41 -5.00
N LYS A 368 -11.23 13.45 -6.04
CA LYS A 368 -11.64 13.79 -7.42
C LYS A 368 -11.31 12.66 -8.38
N SER A 369 -12.26 12.22 -9.20
CA SER A 369 -11.99 11.23 -10.25
C SER A 369 -11.13 11.80 -11.37
N GLN A 370 -10.22 10.98 -11.89
CA GLN A 370 -9.53 11.28 -13.14
C GLN A 370 -10.47 11.11 -14.34
N LYS A 371 -10.24 11.91 -15.37
CA LYS A 371 -10.94 11.78 -16.66
C LYS A 371 -10.38 10.59 -17.45
N MET A 372 -11.26 9.85 -18.11
CA MET A 372 -10.95 8.74 -19.02
C MET A 372 -10.32 9.26 -20.32
N GLY A 373 -10.66 10.48 -20.74
CA GLY A 373 -10.21 11.07 -21.99
C GLY A 373 -10.97 10.58 -23.23
N ALA A 374 -12.14 9.97 -23.04
CA ALA A 374 -13.02 9.56 -24.13
C ALA A 374 -13.81 10.76 -24.69
N GLU A 375 -14.11 10.76 -25.99
CA GLU A 375 -14.98 11.77 -26.59
C GLU A 375 -16.39 11.70 -25.96
N GLY A 376 -16.97 12.83 -25.56
CA GLY A 376 -18.30 12.87 -24.96
C GLY A 376 -18.34 12.56 -23.45
N GLU A 377 -17.21 12.55 -22.75
CA GLU A 377 -17.14 12.24 -21.32
C GLU A 377 -17.95 13.20 -20.42
N ASP A 378 -18.27 14.42 -20.88
CA ASP A 378 -19.08 15.39 -20.14
C ASP A 378 -20.61 15.23 -20.40
N ILE A 379 -21.05 14.19 -21.13
CA ILE A 379 -22.47 13.92 -21.39
C ILE A 379 -23.20 13.51 -20.08
N PRO A 380 -24.41 14.04 -19.82
CA PRO A 380 -25.24 13.61 -18.69
C PRO A 380 -25.49 12.09 -18.68
N GLY A 381 -25.16 11.44 -17.56
CA GLY A 381 -25.18 9.98 -17.38
C GLY A 381 -23.78 9.37 -17.25
N VAL A 382 -22.73 10.16 -17.48
CA VAL A 382 -21.35 9.81 -17.10
C VAL A 382 -21.07 10.34 -15.69
N HIS A 383 -20.66 9.45 -14.81
CA HIS A 383 -20.34 9.75 -13.41
C HIS A 383 -18.88 9.41 -13.12
N GLY A 384 -18.19 10.23 -12.33
CA GLY A 384 -16.91 9.84 -11.76
C GLY A 384 -17.10 8.77 -10.66
N GLY A 385 -16.15 7.85 -10.52
CA GLY A 385 -16.25 6.73 -9.58
C GLY A 385 -16.42 7.16 -8.13
N VAL A 386 -15.57 8.07 -7.64
CA VAL A 386 -15.69 8.55 -6.25
C VAL A 386 -16.85 9.52 -6.05
N GLU A 387 -17.23 10.27 -7.09
CA GLU A 387 -18.40 11.15 -7.08
C GLU A 387 -19.69 10.33 -6.99
N PHE A 388 -19.82 9.25 -7.76
CA PHE A 388 -20.94 8.33 -7.67
C PHE A 388 -21.04 7.67 -6.29
N LEU A 389 -19.95 7.08 -5.79
CA LEU A 389 -19.93 6.43 -4.48
C LEU A 389 -20.26 7.43 -3.36
N ARG A 390 -19.73 8.66 -3.43
CA ARG A 390 -20.04 9.72 -2.47
C ARG A 390 -21.50 10.14 -2.52
N ASP A 391 -22.06 10.34 -3.71
CA ASP A 391 -23.48 10.69 -3.84
C ASP A 391 -24.39 9.56 -3.35
N PHE A 392 -24.02 8.30 -3.63
CA PHE A 392 -24.70 7.13 -3.12
C PHE A 392 -24.68 7.10 -1.60
N ASN A 393 -23.50 7.19 -0.98
CA ASN A 393 -23.35 7.11 0.47
C ASN A 393 -24.00 8.29 1.21
N ALA A 394 -24.09 9.46 0.57
CA ALA A 394 -24.77 10.63 1.13
C ALA A 394 -26.31 10.56 1.02
N HIS A 395 -26.83 9.81 0.04
CA HIS A 395 -28.25 9.78 -0.30
C HIS A 395 -28.76 8.35 -0.50
N GLU A 396 -28.27 7.40 0.31
CA GLU A 396 -28.50 5.96 0.12
C GLU A 396 -29.99 5.64 0.00
N GLU A 397 -30.83 6.22 0.87
CA GLU A 397 -32.28 6.01 0.82
C GLU A 397 -32.92 6.46 -0.51
N ALA A 398 -32.47 7.58 -1.08
CA ALA A 398 -33.02 8.10 -2.34
C ALA A 398 -32.67 7.17 -3.53
N TRP A 399 -31.46 6.59 -3.50
CA TRP A 399 -31.05 5.58 -4.47
C TRP A 399 -31.83 4.28 -4.31
N VAL A 400 -31.97 3.78 -3.08
CA VAL A 400 -32.69 2.54 -2.77
C VAL A 400 -34.19 2.64 -3.10
N LYS A 401 -34.81 3.80 -2.86
CA LYS A 401 -36.22 4.06 -3.21
C LYS A 401 -36.44 4.28 -4.72
N GLY A 402 -35.36 4.37 -5.51
CA GLY A 402 -35.43 4.61 -6.95
C GLY A 402 -35.70 6.07 -7.34
N GLU A 403 -35.57 7.02 -6.42
CA GLU A 403 -35.65 8.46 -6.70
C GLU A 403 -34.45 8.94 -7.53
N LYS A 404 -33.31 8.27 -7.34
CA LYS A 404 -32.11 8.35 -8.19
C LYS A 404 -31.88 6.99 -8.85
N THR A 405 -31.47 6.98 -10.12
CA THR A 405 -31.24 5.74 -10.88
C THR A 405 -30.09 5.88 -11.88
N LEU A 406 -29.39 4.78 -12.12
CA LEU A 406 -28.39 4.64 -13.19
C LEU A 406 -29.01 4.02 -14.47
N GLY A 407 -30.31 3.77 -14.49
CA GLY A 407 -30.97 3.00 -15.55
C GLY A 407 -30.78 1.49 -15.37
N SER A 408 -31.01 0.74 -16.44
CA SER A 408 -31.00 -0.73 -16.44
C SER A 408 -29.64 -1.32 -16.78
N LYS A 409 -28.82 -0.64 -17.59
CA LYS A 409 -27.51 -1.13 -18.04
C LYS A 409 -26.41 -0.14 -17.71
N VAL A 410 -25.39 -0.58 -16.99
CA VAL A 410 -24.31 0.28 -16.50
C VAL A 410 -22.95 -0.26 -16.93
N ALA A 411 -22.12 0.60 -17.52
CA ALA A 411 -20.71 0.31 -17.74
C ALA A 411 -19.86 0.95 -16.64
N VAL A 412 -18.97 0.18 -16.02
CA VAL A 412 -18.00 0.67 -15.05
C VAL A 412 -16.60 0.56 -15.66
N ILE A 413 -15.88 1.68 -15.73
CA ILE A 413 -14.56 1.73 -16.38
C ILE A 413 -13.47 1.71 -15.33
N GLY A 414 -12.63 0.68 -15.33
CA GLY A 414 -11.54 0.54 -14.38
C GLY A 414 -11.41 -0.87 -13.80
N GLY A 415 -10.40 -1.08 -12.96
CA GLY A 415 -10.16 -2.39 -12.32
C GLY A 415 -9.62 -2.31 -10.89
N GLY A 416 -9.66 -1.12 -10.28
CA GLY A 416 -9.30 -0.93 -8.87
C GLY A 416 -10.48 -1.12 -7.92
N ASN A 417 -10.25 -1.04 -6.62
CA ASN A 417 -11.29 -1.24 -5.60
C ASN A 417 -12.51 -0.31 -5.79
N SER A 418 -12.30 0.95 -6.17
CA SER A 418 -13.41 1.88 -6.45
C SER A 418 -14.29 1.44 -7.63
N ALA A 419 -13.71 0.78 -8.64
CA ALA A 419 -14.47 0.22 -9.76
C ALA A 419 -15.33 -0.97 -9.30
N ILE A 420 -14.74 -1.87 -8.49
CA ILE A 420 -15.47 -3.00 -7.91
C ILE A 420 -16.61 -2.53 -6.99
N ASP A 421 -16.33 -1.59 -6.08
CA ASP A 421 -17.33 -1.04 -5.17
C ASP A 421 -18.47 -0.36 -5.95
N ALA A 422 -18.15 0.46 -6.94
CA ALA A 422 -19.15 1.12 -7.79
C ALA A 422 -20.01 0.11 -8.56
N ALA A 423 -19.40 -0.93 -9.12
CA ALA A 423 -20.11 -1.99 -9.84
C ALA A 423 -21.06 -2.76 -8.92
N ARG A 424 -20.61 -3.12 -7.72
CA ARG A 424 -21.39 -3.85 -6.72
C ARG A 424 -22.52 -3.02 -6.12
N VAL A 425 -22.34 -1.71 -5.99
CA VAL A 425 -23.42 -0.77 -5.64
C VAL A 425 -24.43 -0.69 -6.78
N ALA A 426 -23.99 -0.47 -8.02
CA ALA A 426 -24.89 -0.40 -9.18
C ALA A 426 -25.72 -1.68 -9.36
N LEU A 427 -25.11 -2.86 -9.17
CA LEU A 427 -25.81 -4.14 -9.19
C LEU A 427 -26.91 -4.20 -8.12
N ARG A 428 -26.61 -3.77 -6.89
CA ARG A 428 -27.57 -3.74 -5.76
C ARG A 428 -28.74 -2.78 -5.99
N LEU A 429 -28.52 -1.75 -6.81
CA LEU A 429 -29.57 -0.84 -7.26
C LEU A 429 -30.40 -1.41 -8.42
N GLY A 430 -30.12 -2.65 -8.85
CA GLY A 430 -30.90 -3.38 -9.86
C GLY A 430 -30.39 -3.28 -11.29
N ALA A 431 -29.20 -2.73 -11.52
CA ALA A 431 -28.62 -2.62 -12.86
C ALA A 431 -27.93 -3.91 -13.33
N ASP A 432 -27.95 -4.17 -14.64
CA ASP A 432 -27.05 -5.10 -15.33
C ASP A 432 -25.70 -4.41 -15.54
N VAL A 433 -24.66 -4.87 -14.85
CA VAL A 433 -23.37 -4.18 -14.76
C VAL A 433 -22.29 -4.92 -15.55
N THR A 434 -21.57 -4.18 -16.38
CA THR A 434 -20.36 -4.66 -17.06
C THR A 434 -19.16 -3.79 -16.69
N ILE A 435 -18.10 -4.40 -16.15
CA ILE A 435 -16.81 -3.75 -15.93
C ILE A 435 -15.99 -3.84 -17.23
N LEU A 436 -15.53 -2.69 -17.72
CA LEU A 436 -14.62 -2.60 -18.87
C LEU A 436 -13.21 -2.29 -18.35
N TYR A 437 -12.27 -3.20 -18.63
CA TYR A 437 -10.90 -3.08 -18.17
C TYR A 437 -9.90 -3.22 -19.30
N ARG A 438 -8.98 -2.26 -19.41
CA ARG A 438 -8.03 -2.18 -20.53
C ARG A 438 -6.90 -3.22 -20.49
N ARG A 439 -6.78 -4.03 -19.44
CA ARG A 439 -5.75 -5.09 -19.29
C ARG A 439 -6.42 -6.43 -18.93
N GLU A 440 -5.62 -7.43 -18.57
CA GLU A 440 -6.10 -8.75 -18.19
C GLU A 440 -6.55 -8.79 -16.71
N ARG A 441 -7.35 -9.80 -16.35
CA ARG A 441 -7.81 -10.03 -14.97
C ARG A 441 -6.67 -9.98 -13.94
N LYS A 442 -5.52 -10.58 -14.25
CA LYS A 442 -4.35 -10.64 -13.35
C LYS A 442 -3.69 -9.28 -13.10
N ASP A 443 -3.96 -8.28 -13.94
CA ASP A 443 -3.39 -6.93 -13.81
C ASP A 443 -4.28 -5.99 -13.00
N MET A 444 -5.48 -6.43 -12.60
CA MET A 444 -6.44 -5.63 -11.84
C MET A 444 -5.86 -5.24 -10.48
N PRO A 445 -5.84 -3.94 -10.12
CA PRO A 445 -5.35 -3.50 -8.81
C PRO A 445 -6.27 -3.81 -7.62
N ALA A 446 -7.53 -4.19 -7.86
CA ALA A 446 -8.47 -4.51 -6.79
C ALA A 446 -8.03 -5.76 -5.99
N ALA A 447 -8.44 -5.84 -4.74
CA ALA A 447 -8.22 -7.03 -3.92
C ALA A 447 -8.87 -8.26 -4.60
N SER A 448 -8.15 -9.39 -4.63
CA SER A 448 -8.58 -10.57 -5.39
C SER A 448 -9.90 -11.14 -4.87
N GLU A 449 -10.12 -11.07 -3.55
CA GLU A 449 -11.36 -11.49 -2.89
C GLU A 449 -12.56 -10.65 -3.35
N GLU A 450 -12.34 -9.34 -3.58
CA GLU A 450 -13.39 -8.43 -4.03
C GLU A 450 -13.73 -8.64 -5.52
N ILE A 451 -12.73 -9.02 -6.34
CA ILE A 451 -12.96 -9.41 -7.74
C ILE A 451 -13.79 -10.69 -7.78
N ILE A 452 -13.43 -11.71 -7.01
CA ILE A 452 -14.17 -12.98 -6.91
C ILE A 452 -15.60 -12.72 -6.42
N ALA A 453 -15.76 -11.90 -5.38
CA ALA A 453 -17.07 -11.52 -4.87
C ALA A 453 -17.95 -10.81 -5.92
N ALA A 454 -17.36 -9.99 -6.78
CA ALA A 454 -18.08 -9.34 -7.88
C ALA A 454 -18.50 -10.34 -8.97
N GLU A 455 -17.62 -11.28 -9.32
CA GLU A 455 -17.91 -12.38 -10.26
C GLU A 455 -19.06 -13.26 -9.73
N ASP A 456 -19.02 -13.66 -8.46
CA ASP A 456 -20.07 -14.45 -7.79
C ASP A 456 -21.42 -13.72 -7.71
N GLU A 457 -21.37 -12.40 -7.56
CA GLU A 457 -22.54 -11.54 -7.61
C GLU A 457 -23.15 -11.43 -9.02
N GLY A 458 -22.41 -11.81 -10.07
CA GLY A 458 -22.87 -11.85 -11.46
C GLY A 458 -22.49 -10.62 -12.28
N ILE A 459 -21.53 -9.82 -11.80
CA ILE A 459 -20.99 -8.69 -12.58
C ILE A 459 -20.18 -9.23 -13.76
N LYS A 460 -20.44 -8.70 -14.95
CA LYS A 460 -19.75 -9.09 -16.18
C LYS A 460 -18.43 -8.35 -16.29
N PHE A 461 -17.41 -8.99 -16.83
CA PHE A 461 -16.10 -8.39 -17.09
C PHE A 461 -15.74 -8.50 -18.57
N GLU A 462 -15.38 -7.37 -19.17
CA GLU A 462 -14.78 -7.29 -20.50
C GLU A 462 -13.34 -6.80 -20.35
N TYR A 463 -12.39 -7.72 -20.48
CA TYR A 463 -10.96 -7.43 -20.44
C TYR A 463 -10.44 -7.00 -21.80
N LEU A 464 -9.27 -6.35 -21.80
CA LEU A 464 -8.64 -5.81 -23.00
C LEU A 464 -9.60 -4.93 -23.80
N VAL A 465 -10.30 -4.03 -23.11
CA VAL A 465 -11.22 -3.06 -23.71
C VAL A 465 -10.96 -1.68 -23.12
N ALA A 466 -10.93 -0.65 -23.95
CA ALA A 466 -10.94 0.73 -23.45
C ALA A 466 -11.96 1.61 -24.18
N PRO A 467 -12.52 2.62 -23.50
CA PRO A 467 -13.50 3.52 -24.10
C PRO A 467 -12.83 4.46 -25.11
N LEU A 468 -13.52 4.69 -26.23
CA LEU A 468 -13.15 5.67 -27.25
C LEU A 468 -14.09 6.87 -27.22
N LYS A 469 -15.40 6.60 -27.21
CA LYS A 469 -16.44 7.61 -27.34
C LYS A 469 -17.70 7.22 -26.57
N ILE A 470 -18.34 8.22 -25.99
CA ILE A 470 -19.66 8.10 -25.37
C ILE A 470 -20.72 8.48 -26.39
N GLU A 471 -21.69 7.60 -26.59
CA GLU A 471 -22.82 7.84 -27.49
C GLU A 471 -23.96 8.51 -26.71
N ALA A 472 -24.60 9.48 -27.34
CA ALA A 472 -25.74 10.19 -26.77
C ALA A 472 -27.00 10.02 -27.62
N LYS A 473 -28.13 9.90 -26.93
CA LYS A 473 -29.47 10.07 -27.52
C LYS A 473 -30.26 11.03 -26.64
N ASP A 474 -30.90 12.03 -27.26
CA ASP A 474 -31.67 13.06 -26.55
C ASP A 474 -30.87 13.78 -25.43
N GLY A 475 -29.55 13.95 -25.66
CA GLY A 475 -28.65 14.63 -24.72
C GLY A 475 -28.24 13.80 -23.49
N LYS A 476 -28.56 12.50 -23.46
CA LYS A 476 -28.16 11.57 -22.39
C LYS A 476 -27.38 10.39 -22.96
N VAL A 477 -26.58 9.73 -22.11
CA VAL A 477 -25.88 8.50 -22.47
C VAL A 477 -26.85 7.47 -23.04
N SER A 478 -26.49 6.87 -24.17
CA SER A 478 -27.22 5.75 -24.79
C SER A 478 -26.31 4.57 -25.12
N GLY A 479 -24.99 4.77 -25.06
CA GLY A 479 -24.01 3.73 -25.29
C GLY A 479 -22.58 4.20 -25.06
N ILE A 480 -21.67 3.24 -25.09
CA ILE A 480 -20.23 3.47 -25.06
C ILE A 480 -19.58 2.69 -26.20
N THR A 481 -18.85 3.41 -27.04
CA THR A 481 -18.02 2.83 -28.09
C THR A 481 -16.63 2.58 -27.52
N CYS A 482 -16.17 1.34 -27.61
CA CYS A 482 -14.90 0.87 -27.11
C CYS A 482 -14.09 0.20 -28.21
N GLU A 483 -12.79 0.06 -27.97
CA GLU A 483 -11.88 -0.69 -28.83
C GLU A 483 -11.27 -1.88 -28.10
N ARG A 484 -10.97 -2.95 -28.85
CA ARG A 484 -10.22 -4.08 -28.31
C ARG A 484 -8.74 -3.70 -28.19
N MET A 485 -8.13 -4.18 -27.12
CA MET A 485 -6.73 -3.99 -26.79
C MET A 485 -5.97 -5.30 -26.99
N LYS A 486 -4.67 -5.18 -27.25
CA LYS A 486 -3.69 -6.24 -27.04
C LYS A 486 -2.61 -5.75 -26.10
N LEU A 487 -1.94 -6.67 -25.42
CA LEU A 487 -0.79 -6.34 -24.59
C LEU A 487 0.45 -6.15 -25.49
N GLY A 488 1.13 -5.02 -25.32
CA GLY A 488 2.44 -4.73 -25.93
C GLY A 488 3.58 -4.85 -24.92
N GLU A 489 4.59 -4.00 -25.08
CA GLU A 489 5.78 -3.95 -24.23
C GLU A 489 5.49 -3.63 -22.77
N PHE A 490 6.41 -4.01 -21.87
CA PHE A 490 6.31 -3.68 -20.44
C PHE A 490 6.47 -2.16 -20.20
N ASP A 491 5.66 -1.61 -19.30
CA ASP A 491 5.86 -0.29 -18.72
C ASP A 491 6.91 -0.33 -17.58
N ARG A 492 7.30 0.84 -17.06
CA ARG A 492 8.29 0.93 -15.97
C ARG A 492 7.84 0.26 -14.67
N SER A 493 6.53 -0.03 -14.52
CA SER A 493 5.99 -0.78 -13.38
C SER A 493 6.03 -2.30 -13.59
N GLY A 494 6.55 -2.77 -14.74
CA GLY A 494 6.61 -4.18 -15.10
C GLY A 494 5.30 -4.78 -15.57
N ARG A 495 4.34 -3.94 -16.00
CA ARG A 495 3.06 -4.41 -16.57
C ARG A 495 3.03 -4.16 -18.07
N LYS A 496 2.48 -5.09 -18.86
CA LYS A 496 2.36 -4.90 -20.32
C LYS A 496 1.41 -3.72 -20.63
N LYS A 497 1.83 -2.83 -21.54
CA LYS A 497 1.02 -1.68 -21.97
C LYS A 497 -0.12 -2.16 -22.86
N PRO A 498 -1.37 -1.71 -22.62
CA PRO A 498 -2.45 -1.97 -23.56
C PRO A 498 -2.25 -1.11 -24.82
N VAL A 499 -2.40 -1.75 -25.98
CA VAL A 499 -2.27 -1.13 -27.31
C VAL A 499 -3.55 -1.43 -28.09
N ALA A 500 -4.16 -0.39 -28.66
CA ALA A 500 -5.37 -0.51 -29.46
C ALA A 500 -5.18 -1.45 -30.65
N ILE A 501 -6.21 -2.24 -30.97
CA ILE A 501 -6.29 -3.03 -32.20
C ILE A 501 -7.10 -2.19 -33.20
N PRO A 502 -6.49 -1.65 -34.27
CA PRO A 502 -7.20 -0.83 -35.24
C PRO A 502 -8.38 -1.58 -35.88
N GLY A 503 -9.51 -0.90 -36.06
CA GLY A 503 -10.71 -1.46 -36.69
C GLY A 503 -11.52 -2.42 -35.79
N SER A 504 -11.19 -2.56 -34.52
CA SER A 504 -11.87 -3.45 -33.56
C SER A 504 -12.98 -2.78 -32.74
N ALA A 505 -13.41 -1.59 -33.15
CA ALA A 505 -14.38 -0.81 -32.39
C ALA A 505 -15.75 -1.50 -32.33
N PHE A 506 -16.39 -1.46 -31.16
CA PHE A 506 -17.73 -1.96 -30.94
C PHE A 506 -18.46 -1.10 -29.91
N THR A 507 -19.79 -1.11 -29.94
CA THR A 507 -20.62 -0.27 -29.07
C THR A 507 -21.46 -1.13 -28.13
N LEU A 508 -21.45 -0.79 -26.85
CA LEU A 508 -22.32 -1.35 -25.84
C LEU A 508 -23.44 -0.36 -25.54
N ALA A 509 -24.70 -0.80 -25.61
CA ALA A 509 -25.85 0.01 -25.20
C ALA A 509 -25.93 0.05 -23.68
N VAL A 510 -25.80 1.24 -23.10
CA VAL A 510 -25.80 1.50 -21.65
C VAL A 510 -26.55 2.79 -21.35
N ASP A 511 -27.14 2.86 -20.16
CA ASP A 511 -27.91 4.01 -19.68
C ASP A 511 -27.06 4.96 -18.83
N ALA A 512 -26.01 4.43 -18.19
CA ALA A 512 -25.04 5.20 -17.42
C ALA A 512 -23.64 4.60 -17.48
N ILE A 513 -22.65 5.45 -17.21
CA ILE A 513 -21.23 5.09 -17.18
C ILE A 513 -20.62 5.58 -15.87
N VAL A 514 -19.84 4.74 -15.20
CA VAL A 514 -19.08 5.12 -14.01
C VAL A 514 -17.57 5.03 -14.30
N ALA A 515 -16.92 6.18 -14.38
CA ALA A 515 -15.50 6.33 -14.67
C ALA A 515 -14.65 6.19 -13.40
N ALA A 516 -14.14 4.99 -13.14
CA ALA A 516 -13.31 4.64 -11.98
C ALA A 516 -11.85 4.37 -12.38
N VAL A 517 -11.26 5.29 -13.17
CA VAL A 517 -9.93 5.13 -13.79
C VAL A 517 -8.76 5.70 -12.97
N GLY A 518 -9.04 6.35 -11.84
CA GLY A 518 -8.04 6.94 -10.97
C GLY A 518 -8.62 8.06 -10.11
N GLN A 519 -7.86 8.49 -9.11
CA GLN A 519 -8.24 9.57 -8.21
C GLN A 519 -7.07 10.55 -8.05
N VAL A 520 -7.39 11.82 -7.84
CA VAL A 520 -6.41 12.88 -7.56
C VAL A 520 -6.88 13.76 -6.40
N PRO A 521 -5.95 14.37 -5.64
CA PRO A 521 -6.28 15.42 -4.68
C PRO A 521 -6.85 16.67 -5.36
N ASP A 522 -7.66 17.42 -4.61
CA ASP A 522 -8.08 18.77 -4.98
C ASP A 522 -7.38 19.78 -4.07
N LEU A 523 -6.23 20.28 -4.52
CA LEU A 523 -5.39 21.23 -3.78
C LEU A 523 -5.56 22.67 -4.26
N THR A 524 -6.66 22.97 -4.97
CA THR A 524 -6.94 24.32 -5.51
C THR A 524 -7.08 25.40 -4.44
N PHE A 525 -7.29 25.01 -3.18
CA PHE A 525 -7.35 25.91 -2.03
C PHE A 525 -6.00 26.44 -1.57
N VAL A 526 -4.88 25.90 -2.07
CA VAL A 526 -3.52 26.29 -1.69
C VAL A 526 -3.03 27.42 -2.63
N PRO A 527 -2.81 28.64 -2.11
CA PRO A 527 -2.30 29.74 -2.93
C PRO A 527 -0.88 29.47 -3.42
N LYS A 528 -0.54 29.91 -4.64
CA LYS A 528 0.80 29.72 -5.23
C LYS A 528 1.92 30.44 -4.47
N ASP A 529 1.59 31.53 -3.79
CA ASP A 529 2.48 32.35 -2.96
C ASP A 529 2.48 31.91 -1.49
N SER A 530 1.84 30.79 -1.16
CA SER A 530 1.70 30.33 0.23
C SER A 530 2.99 29.79 0.86
N GLY A 531 3.99 29.45 0.05
CA GLY A 531 5.20 28.72 0.45
C GLY A 531 5.04 27.19 0.42
N VAL A 532 3.84 26.68 0.15
CA VAL A 532 3.54 25.24 0.00
C VAL A 532 3.53 24.87 -1.48
N SER A 533 4.40 23.93 -1.89
CA SER A 533 4.49 23.45 -3.27
C SER A 533 3.57 22.25 -3.54
N VAL A 534 3.05 22.19 -4.77
CA VAL A 534 2.27 21.08 -5.33
C VAL A 534 2.95 20.64 -6.62
N ASN A 535 3.17 19.34 -6.78
CA ASN A 535 3.83 18.80 -7.96
C ASN A 535 2.87 18.60 -9.14
N LYS A 536 3.43 18.17 -10.27
CA LYS A 536 2.71 17.91 -11.52
C LYS A 536 1.63 16.82 -11.47
N TRP A 537 1.54 16.08 -10.35
CA TRP A 537 0.55 15.03 -10.12
C TRP A 537 -0.57 15.48 -9.16
N ASP A 538 -0.68 16.80 -8.93
CA ASP A 538 -1.64 17.41 -8.00
C ASP A 538 -1.48 16.92 -6.54
N CYS A 539 -0.27 16.51 -6.16
CA CYS A 539 0.07 16.08 -4.79
C CYS A 539 1.03 17.10 -4.13
N PHE A 540 1.02 17.19 -2.80
CA PHE A 540 1.94 18.06 -2.06
C PHE A 540 3.40 17.63 -2.24
N ASP A 541 4.31 18.60 -2.39
CA ASP A 541 5.74 18.36 -2.24
C ASP A 541 6.14 18.46 -0.77
N LEU A 542 6.98 17.52 -0.35
CA LEU A 542 7.58 17.52 0.99
C LEU A 542 8.98 18.15 0.96
N ALA A 543 9.40 18.69 2.09
CA ALA A 543 10.78 19.14 2.28
C ALA A 543 11.75 17.96 2.08
N LYS A 544 12.98 18.28 1.66
CA LYS A 544 14.03 17.28 1.45
C LYS A 544 14.24 16.45 2.72
N ASP A 545 14.30 15.13 2.56
CA ASP A 545 14.49 14.16 3.64
C ASP A 545 13.36 14.15 4.71
N SER A 546 12.24 14.84 4.45
CA SER A 546 11.07 14.83 5.33
C SER A 546 10.01 13.82 4.86
N LYS A 547 9.29 13.24 5.83
CA LYS A 547 8.18 12.31 5.59
C LYS A 547 6.81 12.99 5.68
N SER A 548 6.74 14.23 6.16
CA SER A 548 5.47 14.93 6.36
C SER A 548 5.54 16.45 6.30
N GLN A 549 6.70 17.08 6.54
CA GLN A 549 6.82 18.54 6.47
C GLN A 549 6.80 18.99 5.00
N THR A 550 6.01 20.02 4.69
CA THR A 550 5.98 20.63 3.35
C THR A 550 7.14 21.60 3.18
N THR A 551 7.17 22.32 2.05
CA THR A 551 8.14 23.39 1.79
C THR A 551 7.99 24.63 2.71
N ASP A 552 6.88 24.78 3.44
CA ASP A 552 6.72 25.75 4.54
C ASP A 552 6.79 25.00 5.89
N ALA A 553 7.67 25.45 6.78
CA ALA A 553 7.95 24.78 8.05
C ALA A 553 6.75 24.69 9.03
N ARG A 554 5.70 25.51 8.83
CA ARG A 554 4.47 25.46 9.62
C ARG A 554 3.43 24.49 9.06
N PHE A 555 3.64 24.00 7.84
CA PHE A 555 2.69 23.15 7.12
C PHE A 555 3.24 21.74 6.94
N TYR A 556 2.40 20.78 7.27
CA TYR A 556 2.65 19.35 7.13
C TYR A 556 1.57 18.77 6.22
N ALA A 557 1.86 17.67 5.53
CA ALA A 557 0.92 16.98 4.67
C ALA A 557 1.10 15.46 4.75
N GLY A 558 0.05 14.70 4.48
CA GLY A 558 0.14 13.24 4.47
C GLY A 558 -1.12 12.53 3.96
N GLY A 559 -1.03 11.20 3.92
CA GLY A 559 -2.02 10.35 3.26
C GLY A 559 -2.04 10.55 1.75
N ASP A 560 -3.20 10.27 1.14
CA ASP A 560 -3.36 10.27 -0.32
C ASP A 560 -3.04 11.62 -0.99
N ALA A 561 -3.04 12.72 -0.22
CA ALA A 561 -2.68 14.05 -0.72
C ALA A 561 -1.18 14.21 -1.03
N VAL A 562 -0.33 13.29 -0.55
CA VAL A 562 1.12 13.24 -0.81
C VAL A 562 1.46 12.08 -1.74
N THR A 563 0.89 10.91 -1.49
CA THR A 563 1.25 9.67 -2.22
C THR A 563 0.44 9.44 -3.48
N GLY A 564 -0.68 10.14 -3.66
CA GLY A 564 -1.80 9.65 -4.48
C GLY A 564 -2.60 8.57 -3.73
N PRO A 565 -3.69 8.06 -4.32
CA PRO A 565 -4.58 7.09 -3.67
C PRO A 565 -3.83 5.82 -3.26
N ASP A 566 -3.81 5.53 -1.95
CA ASP A 566 -3.20 4.32 -1.37
C ASP A 566 -4.23 3.61 -0.46
N THR A 567 -3.78 3.08 0.66
CA THR A 567 -4.51 2.17 1.54
C THR A 567 -4.82 2.85 2.87
N VAL A 568 -5.92 2.45 3.51
CA VAL A 568 -6.34 3.01 4.81
C VAL A 568 -5.22 2.94 5.84
N ILE A 569 -4.50 1.82 5.90
CA ILE A 569 -3.43 1.60 6.86
C ILE A 569 -2.20 2.50 6.60
N ALA A 570 -1.91 2.80 5.33
CA ALA A 570 -0.85 3.75 4.96
C ALA A 570 -1.23 5.19 5.34
N ALA A 571 -2.51 5.57 5.16
CA ALA A 571 -3.01 6.86 5.62
C ALA A 571 -2.91 7.02 7.15
N ILE A 572 -3.24 5.97 7.92
CA ILE A 572 -3.05 5.95 9.38
C ILE A 572 -1.56 6.13 9.72
N ALA A 573 -0.65 5.39 9.06
CA ALA A 573 0.79 5.53 9.25
C ALA A 573 1.30 6.95 8.97
N ALA A 574 0.81 7.60 7.91
CA ALA A 574 1.12 8.98 7.59
C ALA A 574 0.63 9.96 8.68
N GLY A 575 -0.53 9.69 9.29
CA GLY A 575 -1.03 10.47 10.43
C GLY A 575 -0.15 10.37 11.68
N HIS A 576 0.27 9.15 12.04
CA HIS A 576 1.23 8.93 13.15
C HIS A 576 2.56 9.63 12.88
N GLN A 577 3.08 9.50 11.66
CA GLN A 577 4.33 10.13 11.26
C GLN A 577 4.26 11.66 11.36
N ALA A 578 3.19 12.25 10.83
CA ALA A 578 2.99 13.70 10.90
C ALA A 578 2.89 14.21 12.33
N ALA A 579 2.15 13.51 13.20
CA ALA A 579 2.04 13.90 14.61
C ALA A 579 3.41 13.89 15.33
N ARG A 580 4.24 12.86 15.08
CA ARG A 580 5.62 12.79 15.61
C ARG A 580 6.50 13.91 15.09
N ASP A 581 6.50 14.13 13.77
CA ASP A 581 7.34 15.15 13.13
C ASP A 581 6.97 16.57 13.60
N MET A 582 5.66 16.85 13.68
CA MET A 582 5.15 18.13 14.17
C MET A 582 5.54 18.39 15.63
N ASP A 583 5.30 17.44 16.52
CA ASP A 583 5.65 17.57 17.95
C ASP A 583 7.17 17.70 18.13
N ALA A 584 7.98 16.91 17.43
CA ALA A 584 9.43 17.00 17.45
C ALA A 584 9.92 18.38 17.01
N ALA A 585 9.39 18.92 15.91
CA ALA A 585 9.75 20.24 15.40
C ALA A 585 9.32 21.37 16.36
N ILE A 586 8.11 21.28 16.94
CA ILE A 586 7.60 22.26 17.91
C ILE A 586 8.50 22.29 19.16
N ARG A 587 8.82 21.11 19.71
CA ARG A 587 9.67 20.98 20.90
C ARG A 587 11.08 21.49 20.64
N LEU A 588 11.67 21.12 19.49
CA LEU A 588 12.98 21.60 19.10
C LEU A 588 13.01 23.14 18.99
N ALA A 589 11.99 23.74 18.36
CA ALA A 589 11.86 25.19 18.27
C ALA A 589 11.67 25.86 19.65
N GLY A 590 11.07 25.15 20.61
CA GLY A 590 10.91 25.58 22.00
C GLY A 590 12.12 25.32 22.91
N GLY A 591 13.16 24.63 22.43
CA GLY A 591 14.28 24.18 23.27
C GLY A 591 13.88 23.11 24.29
N GLU A 592 12.82 22.35 24.01
CA GLU A 592 12.28 21.31 24.89
C GLU A 592 12.89 19.93 24.57
N ALA A 593 12.91 19.04 25.56
CA ALA A 593 13.30 17.65 25.35
C ALA A 593 12.32 16.94 24.39
N ALA A 594 12.81 15.86 23.76
CA ALA A 594 11.97 14.99 22.94
C ALA A 594 10.80 14.44 23.77
N TYR A 595 9.68 14.19 23.11
CA TYR A 595 8.52 13.60 23.76
C TYR A 595 8.84 12.17 24.23
N GLU A 596 8.62 11.93 25.52
CA GLU A 596 8.66 10.60 26.10
C GLU A 596 7.24 10.02 26.06
N GLU A 597 7.09 8.89 25.37
CA GLU A 597 5.81 8.19 25.32
C GLU A 597 5.44 7.65 26.72
N PRO A 598 4.17 7.75 27.14
CA PRO A 598 3.73 7.14 28.39
C PRO A 598 4.04 5.65 28.41
N ALA A 599 4.45 5.13 29.57
CA ALA A 599 4.66 3.69 29.72
C ALA A 599 3.37 2.93 29.38
N GLU A 600 3.48 1.97 28.47
CA GLU A 600 2.34 1.13 28.10
C GLU A 600 1.90 0.27 29.29
N ASP A 601 0.58 0.07 29.42
CA ASP A 601 0.05 -0.92 30.35
C ASP A 601 0.67 -2.28 30.05
N LYS A 602 1.31 -2.87 31.07
CA LYS A 602 1.94 -4.18 30.96
C LYS A 602 0.86 -5.25 30.88
N ILE A 603 0.61 -5.74 29.67
CA ILE A 603 -0.24 -6.90 29.40
C ILE A 603 0.67 -8.12 29.32
N ASP A 604 0.48 -9.07 30.23
CA ASP A 604 1.21 -10.34 30.18
C ASP A 604 0.79 -11.16 28.97
N ILE A 605 1.74 -11.52 28.12
CA ILE A 605 1.52 -12.28 26.88
C ILE A 605 2.38 -13.55 26.99
N PRO A 606 1.79 -14.69 27.41
CA PRO A 606 2.58 -15.90 27.57
C PRO A 606 3.10 -16.37 26.21
N LEU A 607 4.30 -16.93 26.21
CA LEU A 607 4.85 -17.56 25.03
C LEU A 607 4.29 -18.98 24.91
N ILE A 608 3.37 -19.18 23.96
CA ILE A 608 2.72 -20.48 23.70
C ILE A 608 3.11 -20.89 22.29
N ILE A 609 3.97 -21.91 22.19
CA ILE A 609 4.42 -22.50 20.93
C ILE A 609 3.97 -23.95 20.95
N ASP A 610 3.24 -24.35 19.91
CA ASP A 610 2.82 -25.75 19.77
C ASP A 610 4.01 -26.58 19.25
N GLU A 611 4.22 -27.76 19.84
CA GLU A 611 5.39 -28.61 19.51
C GLU A 611 5.33 -29.18 18.09
N GLU A 612 4.12 -29.46 17.59
CA GLU A 612 3.87 -29.91 16.22
C GLU A 612 2.85 -28.98 15.54
N GLY A 613 3.23 -28.44 14.38
CA GLY A 613 2.34 -27.63 13.55
C GLY A 613 1.55 -28.52 12.59
N GLU A 614 0.25 -28.66 12.80
CA GLU A 614 -0.63 -29.30 11.81
C GLU A 614 -0.88 -28.34 10.64
N GLU A 615 -0.65 -28.79 9.42
CA GLU A 615 -1.02 -28.05 8.21
C GLU A 615 -2.54 -27.92 8.10
N ALA A 616 -3.01 -26.70 7.87
CA ALA A 616 -4.43 -26.40 7.73
C ALA A 616 -4.61 -25.19 6.81
N PRO A 617 -5.69 -25.14 5.99
CA PRO A 617 -6.00 -23.96 5.20
C PRO A 617 -6.34 -22.77 6.10
N GLN A 618 -6.22 -21.57 5.55
CA GLN A 618 -6.64 -20.34 6.21
C GLN A 618 -8.14 -20.36 6.51
N GLY A 619 -8.52 -19.94 7.72
CA GLY A 619 -9.91 -19.71 8.08
C GLY A 619 -10.60 -18.77 7.10
N LYS A 620 -11.66 -19.24 6.44
CA LYS A 620 -12.44 -18.46 5.46
C LYS A 620 -13.48 -17.61 6.18
N MET A 621 -13.61 -16.34 5.78
CA MET A 621 -14.67 -15.48 6.28
C MET A 621 -16.03 -16.01 5.83
N ARG A 622 -16.95 -16.16 6.79
CA ARG A 622 -18.34 -16.47 6.48
C ARG A 622 -19.00 -15.27 5.82
N GLU A 623 -19.80 -15.51 4.80
CA GLU A 623 -20.47 -14.46 4.05
C GLU A 623 -21.97 -14.69 3.99
N LEU A 624 -22.74 -13.61 3.82
CA LEU A 624 -24.12 -13.69 3.37
C LEU A 624 -24.17 -14.28 1.97
N HIS A 625 -25.09 -15.24 1.76
CA HIS A 625 -25.30 -15.92 0.49
C HIS A 625 -26.71 -15.66 -0.05
N GLY A 626 -26.90 -15.92 -1.34
CA GLY A 626 -28.21 -15.83 -1.99
C GLY A 626 -28.62 -14.42 -2.40
N PRO A 627 -29.94 -14.19 -2.65
CA PRO A 627 -30.44 -12.92 -3.17
C PRO A 627 -30.15 -11.72 -2.28
N GLU A 628 -30.20 -11.89 -0.97
CA GLU A 628 -30.01 -10.80 0.01
C GLU A 628 -28.65 -10.12 -0.13
N ARG A 629 -27.59 -10.87 -0.47
CA ARG A 629 -26.27 -10.31 -0.78
C ARG A 629 -26.33 -9.33 -1.96
N LYS A 630 -27.14 -9.64 -2.98
CA LYS A 630 -27.24 -8.89 -4.24
C LYS A 630 -28.25 -7.76 -4.19
N THR A 631 -29.18 -7.75 -3.24
CA THR A 631 -30.30 -6.81 -3.20
C THR A 631 -30.36 -5.98 -1.91
N SER A 632 -29.34 -6.05 -1.05
CA SER A 632 -29.27 -5.27 0.18
C SER A 632 -27.88 -4.68 0.40
N PHE A 633 -27.83 -3.70 1.30
CA PHE A 633 -26.60 -3.05 1.77
C PHE A 633 -26.20 -3.51 3.19
N VAL A 634 -26.74 -4.65 3.63
CA VAL A 634 -26.34 -5.31 4.88
C VAL A 634 -24.89 -5.80 4.77
N GLU A 635 -24.17 -5.79 5.88
CA GLU A 635 -22.78 -6.24 5.93
C GLU A 635 -22.64 -7.68 5.43
N VAL A 636 -21.80 -7.90 4.40
CA VAL A 636 -21.70 -9.20 3.71
C VAL A 636 -20.87 -10.20 4.49
N GLU A 637 -19.69 -9.80 4.96
CA GLU A 637 -18.83 -10.63 5.80
C GLU A 637 -19.44 -10.71 7.22
N LEU A 638 -19.59 -11.91 7.78
CA LEU A 638 -20.32 -12.17 9.05
C LEU A 638 -19.44 -12.26 10.30
N GLY A 639 -18.12 -12.33 10.14
CA GLY A 639 -17.17 -12.54 11.23
C GLY A 639 -16.94 -14.03 11.56
N PHE A 640 -15.89 -14.28 12.35
CA PHE A 640 -15.61 -15.60 12.92
C PHE A 640 -16.43 -15.85 14.20
N SER A 641 -16.78 -17.11 14.42
CA SER A 641 -17.11 -17.61 15.75
C SER A 641 -15.87 -17.70 16.63
N MET A 642 -16.07 -17.86 17.95
CA MET A 642 -14.97 -18.07 18.90
C MET A 642 -14.12 -19.29 18.53
N GLU A 643 -14.76 -20.40 18.15
CA GLU A 643 -14.06 -21.63 17.78
C GLU A 643 -13.18 -21.43 16.53
N GLU A 644 -13.73 -20.82 15.48
CA GLU A 644 -12.99 -20.50 14.26
C GLU A 644 -11.81 -19.57 14.54
N ALA A 645 -12.02 -18.53 15.36
CA ALA A 645 -10.98 -17.57 15.71
C ALA A 645 -9.85 -18.19 16.54
N VAL A 646 -10.18 -19.02 17.53
CA VAL A 646 -9.17 -19.73 18.35
C VAL A 646 -8.40 -20.74 17.49
N LYS A 647 -9.09 -21.50 16.64
CA LYS A 647 -8.45 -22.45 15.71
C LYS A 647 -7.48 -21.75 14.77
N GLU A 648 -7.91 -20.64 14.17
CA GLU A 648 -7.07 -19.84 13.28
C GLU A 648 -5.90 -19.18 14.03
N ALA A 649 -6.13 -18.69 15.25
CA ALA A 649 -5.08 -18.11 16.08
C ALA A 649 -4.02 -19.14 16.52
N ALA A 650 -4.41 -20.40 16.75
CA ALA A 650 -3.51 -21.49 17.09
C ALA A 650 -2.51 -21.82 15.97
N ARG A 651 -2.81 -21.49 14.72
CA ARG A 651 -1.87 -21.69 13.59
C ARG A 651 -0.65 -20.76 13.65
N CYS A 652 -0.66 -19.72 14.48
CA CYS A 652 0.41 -18.73 14.58
C CYS A 652 1.72 -19.34 15.11
N LEU A 653 2.81 -19.19 14.33
CA LEU A 653 4.12 -19.75 14.65
C LEU A 653 4.93 -18.97 15.71
N ARG A 654 4.37 -17.92 16.32
CA ARG A 654 5.06 -17.04 17.30
C ARG A 654 6.48 -16.65 16.87
N CYS A 655 6.63 -16.10 15.65
CA CYS A 655 7.94 -15.67 15.14
C CYS A 655 8.60 -14.57 15.99
N ASP A 656 7.85 -13.94 16.90
CA ASP A 656 8.31 -12.98 17.91
C ASP A 656 9.07 -13.62 19.08
N ALA A 657 9.09 -14.95 19.17
CA ALA A 657 9.77 -15.72 20.20
C ALA A 657 11.29 -15.83 20.00
N GLU A 658 11.78 -15.53 18.79
CA GLU A 658 13.20 -15.44 18.49
C GLU A 658 13.76 -14.15 19.12
N ILE A 659 14.44 -14.27 20.28
CA ILE A 659 15.36 -13.25 20.82
C ILE A 659 16.78 -13.76 20.64
#